data_AF-A0A4R3J5I6-F1
#
_entry.id   AF-A0A4R3J5I6-F1
#
_cell.length_a   1.000
_cell.length_b   1.000
_cell.length_c   1.000
_cell.angle_alpha   90.00
_cell.angle_beta   90.00
_cell.angle_gamma   90.00
#
_symmetry.space_group_name_H-M   'P 1'
#
loop_
_entity.id
_entity.type
_entity.pdbx_description
1 polymer ?
#
loop_
_entity_poly.entity_id
_entity_poly.type
_entity_poly.pdbx_seq_one_letter_code
_entity_poly.pdbx_strand_id
1 'polypeptide(L)'
;MKERVLKEYFSIPNLMGYFRILLIPVYLFLYIRAETTEEYYMAAVVLLVSFLTDLFDGKIARRFDMVTEFGKILDPVADKLTQGAMAISFSYKYPAMGILLFVFLGKECLMAILGLYMMKKNYRMDGAQKHGKVCTAVLDLVMILVLILPGMSILIVNVLAGIAIIVMLSSLALYLKMYWKVWKSIAGGNQKKKIENASEKEKEDKKKQEANIQEREEGESKKKGRRGRMWKIILTVCIIVVIIAVVLIPYLKQPKITEETKKNFSAEKFYGESASGERAKIIPENGEALEERIRMISQAKEEIILSTYDIKADISGKQVLAALLDAADRGVKVSIVTDGVPYVTSIWGNPYFLALAGQENVEIKIYNPLRFWQPWKLMGRLHDKYLIVDRSMYILGGRNTYDFFLGDQPGYQNYDWDILVCVPEGKKDTSLEQVRDYFSSVWKISDCKLYGKSPIWKWNPSVKTAEGELRRRYKEIAKEHPDWIMEKDYTEETVEVKKMTLLSNPTHVYAKEPVVFYEMTELMKQADHEVLFHTPYIICNDWMMRQLVEVCEGEKEIRMMTNSVANNGNPFGAMDYRRNRGKIIDTGVQIMEYDDGVSYHGKCFTIDGRLTGIGSFNWDMRSAYLDTELMLVADSEELTRQMNQAMAKYEEKALKVVDESRYDLKEGQKPRKLSDKKAFRIKVLDIFGSWARFLM
;
A
#
# COMPACT_ATOMS: atom_id res chain seq x y z
N MET A 1 -45.03 40.55 19.28
CA MET A 1 -44.82 39.51 18.25
C MET A 1 -43.44 39.64 17.58
N LYS A 2 -43.07 40.81 17.02
CA LYS A 2 -41.73 41.06 16.41
C LYS A 2 -40.55 40.77 17.34
N GLU A 3 -40.61 41.18 18.60
CA GLU A 3 -39.49 41.02 19.55
C GLU A 3 -39.24 39.55 19.95
N ARG A 4 -40.31 38.74 20.02
CA ARG A 4 -40.22 37.30 20.29
C ARG A 4 -39.61 36.55 19.11
N VAL A 5 -39.95 36.95 17.89
CA VAL A 5 -39.37 36.40 16.65
C VAL A 5 -37.89 36.79 16.53
N LEU A 6 -37.53 38.04 16.85
CA LEU A 6 -36.14 38.49 16.86
C LEU A 6 -35.28 37.69 17.86
N LYS A 7 -35.79 37.46 19.08
CA LYS A 7 -35.09 36.64 20.08
C LYS A 7 -34.98 35.16 19.68
N GLU A 8 -35.96 34.63 18.95
CA GLU A 8 -35.98 33.23 18.52
C GLU A 8 -34.98 32.94 17.39
N TYR A 9 -34.80 33.87 16.44
CA TYR A 9 -33.94 33.65 15.26
C TYR A 9 -32.58 34.36 15.33
N PHE A 10 -32.48 35.53 15.99
CA PHE A 10 -31.28 36.37 15.99
C PHE A 10 -30.65 36.52 17.39
N SER A 11 -30.75 35.49 18.23
CA SER A 11 -29.97 35.42 19.46
C SER A 11 -28.47 35.38 19.15
N ILE A 12 -27.63 35.83 20.08
CA ILE A 12 -26.16 35.78 19.95
C ILE A 12 -25.68 34.34 19.61
N PRO A 13 -26.15 33.27 20.29
CA PRO A 13 -25.83 31.90 19.90
C PRO A 13 -26.24 31.54 18.46
N ASN A 14 -27.41 31.97 17.98
CA ASN A 14 -27.85 31.67 16.62
C ASN A 14 -27.02 32.42 15.57
N LEU A 15 -26.62 33.67 15.85
CA LEU A 15 -25.70 34.43 15.00
C LEU A 15 -24.34 33.74 14.88
N MET A 16 -23.86 33.12 15.96
CA MET A 16 -22.65 32.29 15.97
C MET A 16 -22.83 31.03 15.11
N GLY A 17 -24.01 30.39 15.13
CA GLY A 17 -24.36 29.31 14.20
C GLY A 17 -24.34 29.73 12.73
N TYR A 18 -24.93 30.89 12.39
CA TYR A 18 -24.87 31.43 11.02
C TYR A 18 -23.45 31.77 10.58
N PHE A 19 -22.65 32.35 11.47
CA PHE A 19 -21.25 32.66 11.21
C PHE A 19 -20.47 31.39 10.84
N ARG A 20 -20.65 30.29 11.58
CA ARG A 20 -20.02 28.99 11.26
C ARG A 20 -20.40 28.49 9.86
N ILE A 21 -21.67 28.59 9.47
CA ILE A 21 -22.12 28.22 8.12
C ILE A 21 -21.44 29.09 7.05
N LEU A 22 -21.29 30.39 7.30
CA LEU A 22 -20.61 31.32 6.38
C LEU A 22 -19.09 31.05 6.27
N LEU A 23 -18.46 30.45 7.28
CA LEU A 23 -17.06 30.03 7.21
C LEU A 23 -16.84 28.81 6.31
N ILE A 24 -17.87 28.00 6.03
CA ILE A 24 -17.73 26.77 5.24
C ILE A 24 -17.22 27.06 3.81
N PRO A 25 -17.82 27.97 3.02
CA PRO A 25 -17.30 28.33 1.70
C PRO A 25 -15.87 28.88 1.73
N VAL A 26 -15.53 29.67 2.76
CA VAL A 26 -14.18 30.24 2.93
C VAL A 26 -13.17 29.13 3.17
N TYR A 27 -13.48 28.20 4.08
CA TYR A 27 -12.66 27.01 4.33
C TYR A 27 -12.46 26.17 3.06
N LEU A 28 -13.55 25.85 2.34
CA LEU A 28 -13.46 25.04 1.11
C LEU A 28 -12.62 25.73 0.04
N PHE A 29 -12.78 27.04 -0.13
CA PHE A 29 -11.99 27.82 -1.08
C PHE A 29 -10.49 27.78 -0.76
N LEU A 30 -10.12 27.98 0.52
CA LEU A 30 -8.73 27.93 0.96
C LEU A 30 -8.15 26.52 0.83
N TYR A 31 -8.88 25.49 1.28
CA TYR A 31 -8.39 24.11 1.27
C TYR A 31 -8.20 23.57 -0.16
N ILE A 32 -9.13 23.84 -1.07
CA ILE A 32 -9.06 23.32 -2.46
C ILE A 32 -7.93 23.99 -3.26
N ARG A 33 -7.56 25.23 -2.92
CA ARG A 33 -6.47 25.97 -3.57
C ARG A 33 -5.11 25.79 -2.88
N ALA A 34 -5.04 25.08 -1.77
CA ALA A 34 -3.80 24.90 -1.03
C ALA A 34 -2.85 23.94 -1.78
N GLU A 35 -1.69 24.44 -2.14
CA GLU A 35 -0.60 23.70 -2.78
C GLU A 35 0.55 23.46 -1.79
N THR A 36 0.71 24.34 -0.81
CA THR A 36 1.76 24.30 0.22
C THR A 36 1.23 23.96 1.61
N THR A 37 2.09 23.48 2.50
CA THR A 37 1.72 23.12 3.88
C THR A 37 1.19 24.34 4.66
N GLU A 38 1.74 25.53 4.41
CA GLU A 38 1.31 26.78 5.06
C GLU A 38 -0.13 27.15 4.67
N GLU A 39 -0.51 26.93 3.41
CA GLU A 39 -1.88 27.19 2.94
C GLU A 39 -2.91 26.24 3.56
N TYR A 40 -2.55 24.97 3.77
CA TYR A 40 -3.38 24.05 4.54
C TYR A 40 -3.58 24.49 5.99
N TYR A 41 -2.56 25.08 6.62
CA TYR A 41 -2.70 25.66 7.97
C TYR A 41 -3.62 26.86 8.00
N MET A 42 -3.67 27.69 6.96
CA MET A 42 -4.66 28.78 6.87
C MET A 42 -6.10 28.25 6.87
N ALA A 43 -6.36 27.17 6.11
CA ALA A 43 -7.66 26.50 6.14
C ALA A 43 -7.97 25.89 7.54
N ALA A 44 -6.94 25.37 8.22
CA ALA A 44 -7.05 24.87 9.59
C ALA A 44 -7.41 25.97 10.61
N VAL A 45 -6.87 27.17 10.46
CA VAL A 45 -7.19 28.33 11.32
C VAL A 45 -8.67 28.72 11.16
N VAL A 46 -9.21 28.74 9.95
CA VAL A 46 -10.64 29.03 9.72
C VAL A 46 -11.55 28.05 10.46
N LEU A 47 -11.22 26.75 10.42
CA LEU A 47 -11.98 25.74 11.15
C LEU A 47 -11.75 25.79 12.66
N LEU A 48 -10.56 26.18 13.12
CA LEU A 48 -10.30 26.43 14.54
C LEU A 48 -11.20 27.56 15.07
N VAL A 49 -11.36 28.65 14.32
CA VAL A 49 -12.29 29.74 14.66
C VAL A 49 -13.74 29.25 14.70
N SER A 50 -14.14 28.42 13.74
CA SER A 50 -15.47 27.78 13.74
C SER A 50 -15.70 26.92 14.99
N PHE A 51 -14.73 26.08 15.35
CA PHE A 51 -14.80 25.21 16.53
C PHE A 51 -14.84 26.00 17.85
N LEU A 52 -14.01 27.03 17.98
CA LEU A 52 -14.02 27.90 19.17
C LEU A 52 -15.38 28.59 19.32
N THR A 53 -16.00 29.00 18.21
CA THR A 53 -17.32 29.63 18.20
C THR A 53 -18.39 28.67 18.76
N ASP A 54 -18.40 27.39 18.36
CA ASP A 54 -19.31 26.35 18.90
C ASP A 54 -19.12 26.14 20.42
N LEU A 55 -17.87 26.13 20.90
CA LEU A 55 -17.62 25.98 22.34
C LEU A 55 -18.18 27.13 23.19
N PHE A 56 -18.25 28.33 22.62
CA PHE A 56 -18.73 29.53 23.31
C PHE A 56 -20.25 29.70 23.21
N ASP A 57 -20.89 29.33 22.10
CA ASP A 57 -22.33 29.57 21.92
C ASP A 57 -23.19 28.85 22.97
N GLY A 58 -22.91 27.59 23.29
CA GLY A 58 -23.66 26.83 24.29
C GLY A 58 -23.41 27.30 25.71
N LYS A 59 -22.23 27.89 25.98
CA LYS A 59 -21.93 28.55 27.26
C LYS A 59 -22.69 29.87 27.39
N ILE A 60 -22.71 30.68 26.33
CA ILE A 60 -23.45 31.95 26.27
C ILE A 60 -24.95 31.69 26.40
N ALA A 61 -25.49 30.73 25.64
CA ALA A 61 -26.90 30.36 25.66
C ALA A 61 -27.37 29.96 27.07
N ARG A 62 -26.59 29.16 27.80
CA ARG A 62 -26.94 28.74 29.18
C ARG A 62 -26.72 29.82 30.23
N ARG A 63 -25.67 30.65 30.09
CA ARG A 63 -25.34 31.68 31.09
C ARG A 63 -26.30 32.87 31.03
N PHE A 64 -26.80 33.19 29.85
CA PHE A 64 -27.66 34.36 29.60
C PHE A 64 -29.11 33.98 29.27
N ASP A 65 -29.51 32.72 29.47
CA ASP A 65 -30.86 32.21 29.20
C ASP A 65 -31.36 32.50 27.78
N MET A 66 -30.48 32.30 26.78
CA MET A 66 -30.74 32.58 25.36
C MET A 66 -30.96 31.30 24.55
N VAL A 67 -31.46 30.23 25.17
CA VAL A 67 -31.74 28.95 24.49
C VAL A 67 -33.01 29.09 23.66
N THR A 68 -32.93 28.86 22.34
CA THR A 68 -34.06 28.95 21.40
C THR A 68 -34.43 27.58 20.83
N GLU A 69 -35.67 27.37 20.37
CA GLU A 69 -36.06 26.13 19.69
C GLU A 69 -35.42 26.03 18.30
N PHE A 70 -35.28 27.16 17.61
CA PHE A 70 -34.55 27.23 16.35
C PHE A 70 -33.06 26.90 16.52
N GLY A 71 -32.39 27.43 17.55
CA GLY A 71 -30.98 27.15 17.85
C GLY A 71 -30.70 25.66 18.08
N LYS A 72 -31.61 24.95 18.77
CA LYS A 72 -31.53 23.48 18.95
C LYS A 72 -31.49 22.69 17.64
N ILE A 73 -31.95 23.28 16.54
CA ILE A 73 -31.90 22.71 15.18
C ILE A 73 -30.70 23.27 14.41
N LEU A 74 -30.44 24.58 14.51
CA LEU A 74 -29.37 25.26 13.79
C LEU A 74 -27.98 24.70 14.14
N ASP A 75 -27.68 24.51 15.42
CA ASP A 75 -26.33 24.13 15.85
C ASP A 75 -25.93 22.75 15.32
N PRO A 76 -26.76 21.68 15.46
CA PRO A 76 -26.45 20.39 14.86
C PRO A 76 -26.37 20.44 13.33
N VAL A 77 -27.14 21.31 12.67
CA VAL A 77 -27.06 21.47 11.21
C VAL A 77 -25.74 22.11 10.79
N ALA A 78 -25.30 23.17 11.48
CA ALA A 78 -24.02 23.83 11.22
C ALA A 78 -22.84 22.87 11.41
N ASP A 79 -22.86 22.05 12.48
CA ASP A 79 -21.84 21.02 12.73
C ASP A 79 -21.80 19.99 11.60
N LYS A 80 -22.95 19.48 11.17
CA LYS A 80 -23.04 18.44 10.13
C LYS A 80 -22.64 18.96 8.77
N LEU A 81 -22.96 20.22 8.45
CA LEU A 81 -22.49 20.87 7.23
C LEU A 81 -20.97 21.05 7.24
N THR A 82 -20.40 21.42 8.39
CA THR A 82 -18.94 21.55 8.55
C THR A 82 -18.24 20.19 8.40
N GLN A 83 -18.73 19.14 9.09
CA GLN A 83 -18.24 17.77 8.95
C GLN A 83 -18.32 17.26 7.50
N GLY A 84 -19.45 17.56 6.83
CA GLY A 84 -19.65 17.23 5.42
C GLY A 84 -18.65 17.95 4.52
N ALA A 85 -18.44 19.25 4.72
CA ALA A 85 -17.49 20.04 3.94
C ALA A 85 -16.04 19.54 4.11
N MET A 86 -15.63 19.22 5.34
CA MET A 86 -14.33 18.59 5.60
C MET A 86 -14.19 17.25 4.87
N ALA A 87 -15.17 16.36 5.03
CA ALA A 87 -15.17 15.05 4.39
C ALA A 87 -15.11 15.15 2.85
N ILE A 88 -15.86 16.09 2.26
CA ILE A 88 -15.83 16.40 0.82
C ILE A 88 -14.43 16.86 0.42
N SER A 89 -13.86 17.83 1.13
CA SER A 89 -12.53 18.38 0.82
C SER A 89 -11.44 17.31 0.88
N PHE A 90 -11.52 16.39 1.84
CA PHE A 90 -10.56 15.30 2.00
C PHE A 90 -10.77 14.19 0.98
N SER A 91 -11.99 13.99 0.48
CA SER A 91 -12.29 12.93 -0.49
C SER A 91 -11.53 13.09 -1.81
N TYR A 92 -11.11 14.32 -2.16
CA TYR A 92 -10.26 14.58 -3.32
C TYR A 92 -8.86 13.96 -3.18
N LYS A 93 -8.30 13.98 -1.97
CA LYS A 93 -6.94 13.50 -1.68
C LYS A 93 -6.92 12.07 -1.12
N TYR A 94 -7.98 11.67 -0.41
CA TYR A 94 -8.02 10.43 0.36
C TYR A 94 -9.26 9.59 -0.01
N PRO A 95 -9.12 8.49 -0.77
CA PRO A 95 -10.23 7.62 -1.20
C PRO A 95 -11.18 7.20 -0.06
N ALA A 96 -10.63 6.76 1.07
CA ALA A 96 -11.43 6.27 2.19
C ALA A 96 -12.29 7.37 2.82
N MET A 97 -11.91 8.64 2.67
CA MET A 97 -12.72 9.77 3.10
C MET A 97 -13.97 9.95 2.23
N GLY A 98 -13.91 9.57 0.94
CA GLY A 98 -15.10 9.48 0.08
C GLY A 98 -16.09 8.41 0.56
N ILE A 99 -15.58 7.25 1.00
CA ILE A 99 -16.43 6.20 1.59
C ILE A 99 -17.02 6.69 2.92
N LEU A 100 -16.21 7.31 3.77
CA LEU A 100 -16.66 7.88 5.04
C LEU A 100 -17.74 8.94 4.81
N LEU A 101 -17.59 9.82 3.82
CA LEU A 101 -18.59 10.81 3.42
C LEU A 101 -19.91 10.13 3.01
N PHE A 102 -19.85 9.08 2.17
CA PHE A 102 -21.05 8.37 1.74
C PHE A 102 -21.79 7.70 2.91
N VAL A 103 -21.05 7.03 3.80
CA VAL A 103 -21.60 6.42 5.02
C VAL A 103 -22.18 7.48 5.96
N PHE A 104 -21.49 8.62 6.10
CA PHE A 104 -21.95 9.77 6.88
C PHE A 104 -23.28 10.31 6.35
N LEU A 105 -23.35 10.67 5.06
CA LEU A 105 -24.57 11.18 4.44
C LEU A 105 -25.72 10.17 4.55
N GLY A 106 -25.45 8.89 4.24
CA GLY A 106 -26.46 7.83 4.36
C GLY A 106 -27.00 7.68 5.78
N LYS A 107 -26.13 7.71 6.79
CA LYS A 107 -26.53 7.67 8.20
C LYS A 107 -27.36 8.89 8.58
N GLU A 108 -26.90 10.10 8.30
CA GLU A 108 -27.57 11.34 8.74
C GLU A 108 -28.94 11.50 8.04
N CYS A 109 -29.04 11.15 6.75
CA CYS A 109 -30.32 11.09 6.03
C CYS A 109 -31.28 10.08 6.66
N LEU A 110 -30.81 8.86 6.95
CA LEU A 110 -31.64 7.82 7.58
C LEU A 110 -32.11 8.25 8.97
N MET A 111 -31.23 8.86 9.77
CA MET A 111 -31.55 9.40 11.08
C MET A 111 -32.59 10.52 11.00
N ALA A 112 -32.48 11.43 10.03
CA ALA A 112 -33.46 12.49 9.80
C ALA A 112 -34.83 11.92 9.40
N ILE A 113 -34.88 10.97 8.47
CA ILE A 113 -36.13 10.32 8.04
C ILE A 113 -36.81 9.60 9.21
N LEU A 114 -36.05 8.80 9.97
CA LEU A 114 -36.59 8.09 11.13
C LEU A 114 -37.04 9.05 12.23
N GLY A 115 -36.29 10.13 12.48
CA GLY A 115 -36.67 11.18 13.40
C GLY A 115 -38.01 11.82 13.02
N LEU A 116 -38.16 12.28 11.77
CA LEU A 116 -39.39 12.87 11.25
C LEU A 116 -40.57 11.89 11.31
N TYR A 117 -40.35 10.62 10.96
CA TYR A 117 -41.37 9.57 11.06
C TYR A 117 -41.85 9.37 12.50
N MET A 118 -40.95 9.35 13.47
CA MET A 118 -41.30 9.19 14.88
C MET A 118 -41.98 10.43 15.46
N MET A 119 -41.62 11.63 15.01
CA MET A 119 -42.33 12.86 15.37
C MET A 119 -43.79 12.82 14.92
N LYS A 120 -44.10 12.28 13.74
CA LYS A 120 -45.49 12.02 13.30
C LYS A 120 -46.23 11.02 14.19
N LYS A 121 -45.52 10.21 14.99
CA LYS A 121 -46.05 9.26 15.97
C LYS A 121 -46.01 9.81 17.41
N ASN A 122 -45.88 11.13 17.58
CA ASN A 122 -45.79 11.81 18.88
C ASN A 122 -44.60 11.37 19.75
N TYR A 123 -43.53 10.84 19.14
CA TYR A 123 -42.28 10.56 19.84
C TYR A 123 -41.22 11.60 19.46
N ARG A 124 -40.67 12.29 20.47
CA ARG A 124 -39.50 13.17 20.34
C ARG A 124 -38.37 12.61 21.17
N MET A 125 -37.15 12.70 20.65
CA MET A 125 -35.96 12.30 21.39
C MET A 125 -35.48 13.44 22.29
N ASP A 126 -35.18 13.13 23.55
CA ASP A 126 -34.51 14.05 24.49
C ASP A 126 -33.01 14.20 24.17
N GLY A 127 -32.71 14.68 22.96
CA GLY A 127 -31.38 14.98 22.49
C GLY A 127 -30.53 13.77 22.05
N ALA A 128 -29.24 14.07 21.77
CA ALA A 128 -28.29 13.10 21.23
C ALA A 128 -27.89 12.03 22.26
N GLN A 129 -27.95 10.76 21.85
CA GLN A 129 -27.56 9.62 22.67
C GLN A 129 -26.04 9.58 22.89
N LYS A 130 -25.58 8.98 24.00
CA LYS A 130 -24.14 8.89 24.35
C LYS A 130 -23.29 8.29 23.22
N HIS A 131 -23.76 7.23 22.57
CA HIS A 131 -23.05 6.62 21.44
C HIS A 131 -23.01 7.53 20.20
N GLY A 132 -24.03 8.36 20.01
CA GLY A 132 -24.05 9.39 18.96
C GLY A 132 -23.01 10.45 19.22
N LYS A 133 -22.89 10.93 20.46
CA LYS A 133 -21.85 11.90 20.86
C LYS A 133 -20.44 11.35 20.68
N VAL A 134 -20.19 10.10 21.07
CA VAL A 134 -18.90 9.44 20.83
C VAL A 134 -18.60 9.31 19.34
N CYS A 135 -19.59 8.94 18.52
CA CYS A 135 -19.43 8.88 17.07
C CYS A 135 -19.06 10.23 16.48
N THR A 136 -19.72 11.32 16.90
CA THR A 136 -19.40 12.69 16.46
C THR A 136 -17.98 13.06 16.88
N ALA A 137 -17.60 12.85 18.14
CA ALA A 137 -16.26 13.19 18.64
C ALA A 137 -15.14 12.42 17.93
N VAL A 138 -15.35 11.14 17.63
CA VAL A 138 -14.37 10.35 16.85
C VAL A 138 -14.25 10.87 15.42
N LEU A 139 -15.38 11.21 14.79
CA LEU A 139 -15.38 11.80 13.45
C LEU A 139 -14.61 13.12 13.44
N ASP A 140 -14.92 14.02 14.37
CA ASP A 140 -14.24 15.32 14.48
C ASP A 140 -12.75 15.17 14.74
N LEU A 141 -12.35 14.27 15.64
CA LEU A 141 -10.94 14.00 15.89
C LEU A 141 -10.21 13.52 14.63
N VAL A 142 -10.80 12.58 13.89
CA VAL A 142 -10.22 12.10 12.63
C VAL A 142 -10.10 13.24 11.61
N MET A 143 -11.15 14.05 11.47
CA MET A 143 -11.17 15.17 10.53
C MET A 143 -10.13 16.26 10.89
N ILE A 144 -9.97 16.57 12.18
CA ILE A 144 -8.98 17.53 12.69
C ILE A 144 -7.56 17.01 12.48
N LEU A 145 -7.29 15.73 12.80
CA LEU A 145 -5.97 15.13 12.60
C LEU A 145 -5.56 15.19 11.12
N VAL A 146 -6.48 14.89 10.21
CA VAL A 146 -6.24 14.93 8.75
C VAL A 146 -6.00 16.34 8.25
N LEU A 147 -6.66 17.33 8.85
CA LEU A 147 -6.46 18.74 8.50
C LEU A 147 -5.12 19.29 8.99
N ILE A 148 -4.76 19.03 10.24
CA ILE A 148 -3.54 19.58 10.88
C ILE A 148 -2.28 18.84 10.42
N LEU A 149 -2.41 17.60 9.95
CA LEU A 149 -1.29 16.81 9.45
C LEU A 149 -1.49 16.49 7.96
N PRO A 150 -1.41 17.50 7.06
CA PRO A 150 -1.70 17.33 5.63
C PRO A 150 -0.74 16.38 4.90
N GLY A 151 0.41 16.06 5.52
CA GLY A 151 1.41 15.10 5.03
C GLY A 151 1.23 13.66 5.53
N MET A 152 0.12 13.32 6.20
CA MET A 152 -0.13 11.93 6.60
C MET A 152 -0.21 11.00 5.38
N SER A 153 0.39 9.82 5.52
CA SER A 153 0.32 8.81 4.46
C SER A 153 -1.13 8.34 4.25
N ILE A 154 -1.47 8.03 3.01
CA ILE A 154 -2.80 7.55 2.63
C ILE A 154 -3.22 6.33 3.46
N LEU A 155 -2.28 5.44 3.80
CA LEU A 155 -2.55 4.29 4.67
C LEU A 155 -3.08 4.72 6.05
N ILE A 156 -2.42 5.70 6.71
CA ILE A 156 -2.83 6.19 8.03
C ILE A 156 -4.22 6.82 7.94
N VAL A 157 -4.46 7.66 6.93
CA VAL A 157 -5.77 8.29 6.73
C VAL A 157 -6.86 7.25 6.46
N ASN A 158 -6.56 6.20 5.70
CA ASN A 158 -7.50 5.10 5.43
C ASN A 158 -7.84 4.32 6.72
N VAL A 159 -6.86 4.06 7.58
CA VAL A 159 -7.09 3.41 8.88
C VAL A 159 -7.97 4.29 9.77
N LEU A 160 -7.67 5.59 9.87
CA LEU A 160 -8.46 6.55 10.65
C LEU A 160 -9.91 6.65 10.14
N ALA A 161 -10.09 6.76 8.82
CA ALA A 161 -11.40 6.75 8.18
C ALA A 161 -12.15 5.43 8.44
N GLY A 162 -11.47 4.29 8.35
CA GLY A 162 -12.03 2.97 8.68
C GLY A 162 -12.53 2.89 10.13
N ILE A 163 -11.75 3.38 11.09
CA ILE A 163 -12.17 3.47 12.50
C ILE A 163 -13.43 4.33 12.64
N ALA A 164 -13.45 5.52 12.01
CA ALA A 164 -14.62 6.40 12.03
C ALA A 164 -15.86 5.73 11.42
N ILE A 165 -15.72 5.02 10.29
CA ILE A 165 -16.81 4.26 9.66
C ILE A 165 -17.34 3.18 10.62
N ILE A 166 -16.47 2.39 11.25
CA ILE A 166 -16.87 1.32 12.18
C ILE A 166 -17.66 1.90 13.37
N VAL A 167 -17.17 2.98 13.97
CA VAL A 167 -17.86 3.66 15.08
C VAL A 167 -19.20 4.23 14.61
N MET A 168 -19.25 4.77 13.40
CA MET A 168 -20.45 5.36 12.82
C MET A 168 -21.54 4.33 12.53
N LEU A 169 -21.18 3.20 11.92
CA LEU A 169 -22.10 2.07 11.67
C LEU A 169 -22.57 1.45 12.99
N SER A 170 -21.67 1.34 13.98
CA SER A 170 -22.02 0.88 15.33
C SER A 170 -23.04 1.81 15.99
N SER A 171 -22.84 3.12 15.90
CA SER A 171 -23.82 4.09 16.42
C SER A 171 -25.14 4.03 15.66
N LEU A 172 -25.12 3.84 14.33
CA LEU A 172 -26.34 3.72 13.53
C LEU A 172 -27.15 2.48 13.96
N ALA A 173 -26.50 1.32 14.11
CA ALA A 173 -27.17 0.11 14.57
C ALA A 173 -27.84 0.27 15.94
N LEU A 174 -27.19 1.02 16.85
CA LEU A 174 -27.76 1.33 18.17
C LEU A 174 -28.98 2.26 18.07
N TYR A 175 -28.93 3.27 17.22
CA TYR A 175 -30.08 4.13 16.94
C TYR A 175 -31.24 3.35 16.32
N LEU A 176 -30.98 2.50 15.32
CA LEU A 176 -32.00 1.65 14.69
C LEU A 176 -32.65 0.73 15.71
N LYS A 177 -31.86 0.11 16.60
CA LYS A 177 -32.40 -0.73 17.69
C LYS A 177 -33.29 0.06 18.64
N MET A 178 -32.88 1.28 19.00
CA MET A 178 -33.67 2.17 19.86
C MET A 178 -35.00 2.54 19.18
N TYR A 179 -34.95 3.01 17.94
CA TYR A 179 -36.16 3.35 17.16
C TYR A 179 -37.08 2.14 16.99
N TRP A 180 -36.54 0.95 16.74
CA TRP A 180 -37.34 -0.27 16.63
C TRP A 180 -38.05 -0.62 17.94
N LYS A 181 -37.37 -0.48 19.09
CA LYS A 181 -37.99 -0.71 20.41
C LYS A 181 -39.13 0.27 20.67
N VAL A 182 -38.93 1.54 20.35
CA VAL A 182 -39.95 2.59 20.49
C VAL A 182 -41.13 2.32 19.56
N TRP A 183 -40.87 2.03 18.28
CA TRP A 183 -41.90 1.68 17.31
C TRP A 183 -42.75 0.50 17.75
N LYS A 184 -42.11 -0.57 18.26
CA LYS A 184 -42.80 -1.76 18.77
C LYS A 184 -43.64 -1.45 20.02
N SER A 185 -43.18 -0.52 20.86
CA SER A 185 -43.95 -0.03 22.02
C SER A 185 -45.19 0.78 21.58
N ILE A 186 -45.06 1.61 20.55
CA ILE A 186 -46.18 2.40 19.99
C ILE A 186 -47.17 1.48 19.26
N ALA A 187 -46.68 0.50 18.50
CA ALA A 187 -47.50 -0.50 17.82
C ALA A 187 -48.20 -1.47 18.79
N GLY A 188 -47.51 -1.88 19.87
CA GLY A 188 -48.07 -2.73 20.94
C GLY A 188 -49.01 -1.97 21.88
N GLY A 189 -48.81 -0.66 22.06
CA GLY A 189 -49.75 0.22 22.78
C GLY A 189 -51.13 0.28 22.12
N ASN A 190 -51.21 0.12 20.80
CA ASN A 190 -52.47 -0.03 20.07
C ASN A 190 -53.14 -1.41 20.26
N GLN A 191 -52.42 -2.44 20.71
CA GLN A 191 -53.03 -3.72 21.12
C GLN A 191 -53.43 -3.75 22.60
N LYS A 192 -52.70 -3.05 23.48
CA LYS A 192 -53.04 -2.98 24.91
C LYS A 192 -54.34 -2.20 25.20
N LYS A 193 -54.69 -1.23 24.36
CA LYS A 193 -55.99 -0.53 24.39
C LYS A 193 -57.21 -1.42 24.10
N LYS A 194 -57.02 -2.69 23.69
CA LYS A 194 -58.10 -3.67 23.47
C LYS A 194 -58.22 -4.73 24.57
N ILE A 195 -57.28 -4.79 25.52
CA ILE A 195 -57.22 -5.84 26.56
C ILE A 195 -57.45 -5.26 27.96
N GLU A 196 -57.32 -3.95 28.16
CA GLU A 196 -57.58 -3.27 29.45
C GLU A 196 -59.06 -2.86 29.65
N ASN A 197 -60.00 -3.74 29.28
CA ASN A 197 -61.39 -3.72 29.76
C ASN A 197 -61.68 -5.07 30.44
N ALA A 198 -60.96 -5.38 31.53
CA ALA A 198 -61.30 -6.50 32.41
C ALA A 198 -60.72 -6.26 33.82
N SER A 199 -61.63 -5.84 34.70
CA SER A 199 -61.60 -5.83 36.16
C SER A 199 -60.35 -5.33 36.90
N GLU A 200 -60.46 -4.09 37.36
CA GLU A 200 -59.88 -3.61 38.60
C GLU A 200 -60.47 -4.38 39.80
N LYS A 201 -59.75 -5.37 40.33
CA LYS A 201 -59.89 -5.82 41.73
C LYS A 201 -58.81 -6.86 42.11
N GLU A 202 -57.54 -6.58 41.85
CA GLU A 202 -56.45 -7.49 42.26
C GLU A 202 -55.07 -6.80 42.30
N LYS A 203 -55.03 -5.50 42.66
CA LYS A 203 -53.81 -4.68 42.59
C LYS A 203 -53.21 -4.27 43.93
N GLU A 204 -53.66 -4.84 45.05
CA GLU A 204 -53.11 -4.47 46.37
C GLU A 204 -52.21 -5.53 47.02
N ASP A 205 -52.38 -6.83 46.75
CA ASP A 205 -51.48 -7.86 47.29
C ASP A 205 -50.23 -8.13 46.44
N LYS A 206 -50.20 -7.70 45.16
CA LYS A 206 -49.04 -7.90 44.26
C LYS A 206 -47.83 -7.05 44.60
N LYS A 207 -48.02 -5.90 45.26
CA LYS A 207 -46.95 -4.92 45.53
C LYS A 207 -45.87 -5.39 46.50
N LYS A 208 -46.14 -6.38 47.36
CA LYS A 208 -45.13 -6.94 48.28
C LYS A 208 -44.39 -8.17 47.71
N GLN A 209 -44.99 -8.91 46.77
CA GLN A 209 -44.29 -9.96 46.02
C GLN A 209 -43.40 -9.38 44.90
N GLU A 210 -43.82 -8.28 44.25
CA GLU A 210 -43.07 -7.64 43.16
C GLU A 210 -41.72 -7.07 43.61
N ALA A 211 -41.57 -6.59 44.85
CA ALA A 211 -40.32 -6.01 45.36
C ALA A 211 -39.19 -7.04 45.53
N ASN A 212 -39.51 -8.26 45.98
CA ASN A 212 -38.54 -9.36 46.11
C ASN A 212 -38.18 -10.00 44.75
N ILE A 213 -39.09 -9.93 43.78
CA ILE A 213 -38.85 -10.33 42.38
C ILE A 213 -37.96 -9.28 41.69
N GLN A 214 -38.17 -7.98 41.95
CA GLN A 214 -37.39 -6.88 41.39
C GLN A 214 -35.90 -6.94 41.77
N GLU A 215 -35.54 -7.27 43.01
CA GLU A 215 -34.13 -7.41 43.40
C GLU A 215 -33.45 -8.64 42.78
N ARG A 216 -34.17 -9.77 42.64
CA ARG A 216 -33.68 -10.96 41.91
C ARG A 216 -33.56 -10.68 40.40
N GLU A 217 -34.52 -9.99 39.81
CA GLU A 217 -34.53 -9.61 38.39
C GLU A 217 -33.48 -8.55 38.04
N GLU A 218 -33.19 -7.60 38.94
CA GLU A 218 -32.10 -6.62 38.74
C GLU A 218 -30.72 -7.27 38.81
N GLY A 219 -30.51 -8.23 39.73
CA GLY A 219 -29.30 -9.04 39.80
C GLY A 219 -29.10 -9.94 38.58
N GLU A 220 -30.18 -10.59 38.10
CA GLU A 220 -30.17 -11.39 36.87
C GLU A 220 -30.05 -10.55 35.60
N SER A 221 -30.65 -9.36 35.56
CA SER A 221 -30.57 -8.39 34.45
C SER A 221 -29.16 -7.81 34.33
N LYS A 222 -28.51 -7.46 35.46
CA LYS A 222 -27.09 -7.05 35.47
C LYS A 222 -26.17 -8.21 35.06
N LYS A 223 -26.43 -9.44 35.50
CA LYS A 223 -25.70 -10.66 35.02
C LYS A 223 -25.96 -10.93 33.53
N LYS A 224 -27.20 -10.88 33.03
CA LYS A 224 -27.57 -11.04 31.61
C LYS A 224 -26.98 -9.92 30.74
N GLY A 225 -26.92 -8.68 31.23
CA GLY A 225 -26.31 -7.53 30.56
C GLY A 225 -24.80 -7.64 30.46
N ARG A 226 -24.13 -8.08 31.53
CA ARG A 226 -22.67 -8.34 31.56
C ARG A 226 -22.32 -9.54 30.67
N ARG A 227 -23.12 -10.61 30.72
CA ARG A 227 -23.00 -11.80 29.85
C ARG A 227 -23.27 -11.45 28.37
N GLY A 228 -24.25 -10.60 28.08
CA GLY A 228 -24.55 -10.12 26.73
C GLY A 228 -23.49 -9.17 26.16
N ARG A 229 -22.86 -8.33 27.00
CA ARG A 229 -21.71 -7.51 26.60
C ARG A 229 -20.48 -8.37 26.31
N MET A 230 -20.23 -9.37 27.16
CA MET A 230 -19.18 -10.36 26.97
C MET A 230 -19.39 -11.16 25.68
N TRP A 231 -20.61 -11.64 25.40
CA TRP A 231 -20.95 -12.34 24.15
C TRP A 231 -20.76 -11.48 22.90
N LYS A 232 -21.03 -10.17 22.97
CA LYS A 232 -20.76 -9.26 21.84
C LYS A 232 -19.26 -9.07 21.60
N ILE A 233 -18.47 -8.91 22.67
CA ILE A 233 -17.01 -8.82 22.55
C ILE A 233 -16.46 -10.12 21.97
N ILE A 234 -16.91 -11.27 22.49
CA ILE A 234 -16.55 -12.59 21.96
C ILE A 234 -16.93 -12.68 20.48
N LEU A 235 -18.16 -12.32 20.11
CA LEU A 235 -18.62 -12.37 18.72
C LEU A 235 -17.80 -11.45 17.81
N THR A 236 -17.49 -10.22 18.23
CA THR A 236 -16.65 -9.30 17.46
C THR A 236 -15.22 -9.84 17.30
N VAL A 237 -14.63 -10.37 18.37
CA VAL A 237 -13.32 -11.02 18.32
C VAL A 237 -13.37 -12.23 17.39
N CYS A 238 -14.41 -13.07 17.48
CA CYS A 238 -14.60 -14.21 16.57
C CYS A 238 -14.72 -13.76 15.11
N ILE A 239 -15.45 -12.69 14.81
CA ILE A 239 -15.56 -12.14 13.45
C ILE A 239 -14.18 -11.67 12.96
N ILE A 240 -13.42 -10.94 13.78
CA ILE A 240 -12.07 -10.49 13.42
C ILE A 240 -11.17 -11.69 13.16
N VAL A 241 -11.20 -12.70 14.05
CA VAL A 241 -10.42 -13.95 13.90
C VAL A 241 -10.81 -14.68 12.62
N VAL A 242 -12.10 -14.77 12.30
CA VAL A 242 -12.57 -15.40 11.05
C VAL A 242 -12.10 -14.60 9.83
N ILE A 243 -12.17 -13.27 9.85
CA ILE A 243 -11.67 -12.43 8.75
C ILE A 243 -10.17 -12.65 8.56
N ILE A 244 -9.39 -12.60 9.63
CA ILE A 244 -7.96 -12.86 9.61
C ILE A 244 -7.71 -14.27 9.06
N ALA A 245 -8.43 -15.29 9.55
CA ALA A 245 -8.30 -16.65 9.06
C ALA A 245 -8.61 -16.75 7.56
N VAL A 246 -9.65 -16.11 7.05
CA VAL A 246 -9.99 -16.12 5.61
C VAL A 246 -8.89 -15.47 4.76
N VAL A 247 -8.23 -14.43 5.27
CA VAL A 247 -7.08 -13.81 4.60
C VAL A 247 -5.86 -14.74 4.60
N LEU A 248 -5.59 -15.42 5.72
CA LEU A 248 -4.33 -16.12 5.95
C LEU A 248 -4.34 -17.60 5.52
N ILE A 249 -5.46 -18.31 5.70
CA ILE A 249 -5.60 -19.75 5.42
C ILE A 249 -5.09 -20.14 4.02
N PRO A 250 -5.38 -19.39 2.94
CA PRO A 250 -4.90 -19.75 1.60
C PRO A 250 -3.38 -19.81 1.48
N TYR A 251 -2.65 -19.16 2.39
CA TYR A 251 -1.20 -18.99 2.34
C TYR A 251 -0.45 -19.72 3.46
N LEU A 252 -1.17 -20.32 4.42
CA LEU A 252 -0.56 -21.10 5.50
C LEU A 252 0.22 -22.31 4.98
N LYS A 253 -0.30 -22.95 3.92
CA LYS A 253 0.34 -24.11 3.30
C LYS A 253 1.18 -23.65 2.12
N GLN A 254 2.48 -23.58 2.31
CA GLN A 254 3.44 -23.32 1.25
C GLN A 254 3.52 -24.56 0.32
N PRO A 255 3.27 -24.39 -1.00
CA PRO A 255 3.41 -25.47 -1.97
C PRO A 255 4.84 -26.04 -1.99
N LYS A 256 4.95 -27.33 -2.29
CA LYS A 256 6.25 -27.99 -2.50
C LYS A 256 6.58 -27.99 -3.98
N ILE A 257 7.86 -28.13 -4.29
CA ILE A 257 8.32 -28.41 -5.65
C ILE A 257 7.70 -29.72 -6.14
N THR A 258 7.11 -29.68 -7.33
CA THR A 258 6.48 -30.80 -8.03
C THR A 258 7.51 -31.60 -8.79
N GLU A 259 7.22 -32.87 -9.08
CA GLU A 259 8.09 -33.73 -9.89
C GLU A 259 8.22 -33.23 -11.34
N GLU A 260 7.22 -32.48 -11.83
CA GLU A 260 7.28 -31.84 -13.15
C GLU A 260 8.34 -30.73 -13.16
N THR A 261 8.34 -29.83 -12.19
CA THR A 261 9.36 -28.78 -12.05
C THR A 261 10.76 -29.37 -11.93
N LYS A 262 10.95 -30.44 -11.14
CA LYS A 262 12.25 -31.11 -11.04
C LYS A 262 12.73 -31.69 -12.38
N LYS A 263 11.83 -32.32 -13.14
CA LYS A 263 12.14 -32.88 -14.47
C LYS A 263 12.42 -31.80 -15.51
N ASN A 264 11.79 -30.63 -15.36
CA ASN A 264 11.98 -29.52 -16.27
C ASN A 264 13.29 -28.76 -16.01
N PHE A 265 13.88 -28.89 -14.82
CA PHE A 265 15.18 -28.29 -14.54
C PHE A 265 16.32 -29.05 -15.26
N SER A 266 17.21 -28.31 -15.92
CA SER A 266 18.51 -28.78 -16.40
C SER A 266 19.47 -27.61 -16.37
N ALA A 267 20.66 -27.82 -15.80
CA ALA A 267 21.72 -26.81 -15.74
C ALA A 267 22.23 -26.42 -17.13
N GLU A 268 22.19 -27.33 -18.11
CA GLU A 268 22.68 -27.09 -19.48
C GLU A 268 21.91 -25.96 -20.17
N LYS A 269 20.65 -25.70 -19.78
CA LYS A 269 19.81 -24.62 -20.33
C LYS A 269 20.37 -23.22 -20.06
N PHE A 270 21.26 -23.09 -19.08
CA PHE A 270 21.86 -21.82 -18.69
C PHE A 270 23.17 -21.54 -19.41
N TYR A 271 23.74 -22.53 -20.11
CA TYR A 271 25.05 -22.43 -20.75
C TYR A 271 24.93 -22.44 -22.27
N GLY A 272 25.77 -21.65 -22.94
CA GLY A 272 25.89 -21.63 -24.40
C GLY A 272 27.32 -21.96 -24.85
N GLU A 273 27.44 -22.63 -26.00
CA GLU A 273 28.76 -22.93 -26.60
C GLU A 273 29.35 -21.73 -27.37
N SER A 274 28.48 -20.90 -27.96
CA SER A 274 28.85 -19.74 -28.76
C SER A 274 27.99 -18.53 -28.41
N ALA A 275 28.42 -17.34 -28.84
CA ALA A 275 27.64 -16.11 -28.66
C ALA A 275 26.21 -16.26 -29.21
N SER A 276 25.22 -15.85 -28.42
CA SER A 276 23.81 -15.80 -28.87
C SER A 276 23.55 -14.61 -29.77
N GLY A 277 24.48 -13.66 -29.88
CA GLY A 277 24.27 -12.38 -30.57
C GLY A 277 23.46 -11.37 -29.75
N GLU A 278 22.87 -11.78 -28.61
CA GLU A 278 22.41 -10.82 -27.60
C GLU A 278 23.63 -10.17 -26.93
N ARG A 279 23.45 -8.94 -26.49
CA ARG A 279 24.48 -8.20 -25.75
C ARG A 279 23.87 -7.60 -24.49
N ALA A 280 24.64 -7.52 -23.43
CA ALA A 280 24.15 -7.04 -22.14
C ALA A 280 25.11 -6.10 -21.44
N LYS A 281 24.54 -5.24 -20.58
CA LYS A 281 25.25 -4.31 -19.69
C LYS A 281 24.56 -4.30 -18.33
N ILE A 282 25.34 -4.31 -17.25
CA ILE A 282 24.82 -4.08 -15.90
C ILE A 282 24.63 -2.58 -15.62
N ILE A 283 23.57 -2.22 -14.90
CA ILE A 283 23.26 -0.85 -14.50
C ILE A 283 23.21 -0.78 -12.96
N PRO A 284 24.34 -0.44 -12.30
CA PRO A 284 24.42 -0.36 -10.85
C PRO A 284 23.89 0.96 -10.29
N GLU A 285 23.89 2.05 -11.06
CA GLU A 285 23.61 3.39 -10.54
C GLU A 285 22.17 3.85 -10.83
N ASN A 286 21.58 4.61 -9.91
CA ASN A 286 20.19 5.09 -10.02
C ASN A 286 20.02 6.16 -11.11
N GLY A 287 21.00 7.06 -11.27
CA GLY A 287 21.01 8.07 -12.33
C GLY A 287 21.01 7.44 -13.72
N GLU A 288 21.97 6.55 -13.99
CA GLU A 288 22.06 5.80 -15.24
C GLU A 288 20.80 4.98 -15.52
N ALA A 289 20.23 4.35 -14.49
CA ALA A 289 18.97 3.62 -14.61
C ALA A 289 17.79 4.50 -15.08
N LEU A 290 17.75 5.78 -14.69
CA LEU A 290 16.73 6.73 -15.16
C LEU A 290 17.01 7.17 -16.60
N GLU A 291 18.26 7.53 -16.87
CA GLU A 291 18.73 7.95 -18.19
C GLU A 291 18.38 6.90 -19.25
N GLU A 292 18.81 5.65 -19.04
CA GLU A 292 18.63 4.61 -20.06
C GLU A 292 17.15 4.27 -20.27
N ARG A 293 16.32 4.35 -19.22
CA ARG A 293 14.86 4.19 -19.39
C ARG A 293 14.25 5.29 -20.25
N ILE A 294 14.63 6.56 -20.02
CA ILE A 294 14.14 7.69 -20.83
C ILE A 294 14.62 7.55 -22.27
N ARG A 295 15.89 7.22 -22.47
CA ARG A 295 16.52 7.01 -23.78
C ARG A 295 15.86 5.89 -24.57
N MET A 296 15.61 4.75 -23.94
CA MET A 296 14.90 3.65 -24.58
C MET A 296 13.50 4.09 -24.99
N ILE A 297 12.75 4.74 -24.10
CA ILE A 297 11.39 5.19 -24.39
C ILE A 297 11.36 6.23 -25.52
N SER A 298 12.32 7.15 -25.58
CA SER A 298 12.37 8.17 -26.64
C SER A 298 12.70 7.58 -28.01
N GLN A 299 13.43 6.46 -28.05
CA GLN A 299 13.78 5.77 -29.29
C GLN A 299 12.72 4.79 -29.77
N ALA A 300 11.77 4.40 -28.91
CA ALA A 300 10.69 3.48 -29.26
C ALA A 300 9.93 3.91 -30.51
N LYS A 301 9.61 2.94 -31.38
CA LYS A 301 8.89 3.15 -32.65
C LYS A 301 7.55 2.43 -32.73
N GLU A 302 7.43 1.26 -32.11
CA GLU A 302 6.25 0.38 -32.24
C GLU A 302 5.55 0.16 -30.91
N GLU A 303 6.28 -0.28 -29.89
CA GLU A 303 5.70 -0.65 -28.60
C GLU A 303 6.63 -0.44 -27.40
N ILE A 304 6.00 -0.16 -26.26
CA ILE A 304 6.64 -0.10 -24.96
C ILE A 304 5.83 -1.00 -24.02
N ILE A 305 6.52 -1.88 -23.30
CA ILE A 305 5.94 -2.68 -22.22
C ILE A 305 6.67 -2.34 -20.92
N LEU A 306 5.96 -1.81 -19.94
CA LEU A 306 6.49 -1.50 -18.61
C LEU A 306 5.78 -2.35 -17.56
N SER A 307 6.54 -3.17 -16.84
CA SER A 307 6.09 -3.81 -15.60
C SER A 307 6.86 -3.22 -14.43
N THR A 308 6.17 -2.81 -13.38
CA THR A 308 6.80 -2.34 -12.14
C THR A 308 5.87 -2.57 -10.95
N TYR A 309 6.42 -3.01 -9.82
CA TYR A 309 5.65 -3.11 -8.58
C TYR A 309 5.06 -1.74 -8.22
N ASP A 310 5.91 -0.72 -8.02
CA ASP A 310 5.52 0.64 -7.62
C ASP A 310 5.98 1.68 -8.66
N ILE A 311 5.14 2.69 -8.88
CA ILE A 311 5.40 3.86 -9.71
C ILE A 311 4.68 5.06 -9.09
N LYS A 312 5.39 6.19 -8.97
CA LYS A 312 4.86 7.42 -8.37
C LYS A 312 4.95 8.57 -9.35
N ALA A 313 4.16 9.61 -9.10
CA ALA A 313 4.29 10.88 -9.81
C ALA A 313 5.14 11.86 -9.00
N ASP A 314 6.32 11.41 -8.56
CA ASP A 314 7.40 12.24 -8.02
C ASP A 314 8.32 12.71 -9.16
N ILE A 315 9.56 13.14 -8.92
CA ILE A 315 10.35 13.82 -9.95
C ILE A 315 10.72 12.83 -11.07
N SER A 316 11.42 11.76 -10.74
CA SER A 316 11.84 10.72 -11.68
C SER A 316 10.65 9.94 -12.23
N GLY A 317 9.62 9.71 -11.42
CA GLY A 317 8.37 9.13 -11.88
C GLY A 317 7.68 9.98 -12.95
N LYS A 318 7.61 11.31 -12.78
CA LYS A 318 7.07 12.23 -13.81
C LYS A 318 7.96 12.30 -15.05
N GLN A 319 9.28 12.17 -14.92
CA GLN A 319 10.17 12.13 -16.08
C GLN A 319 9.87 10.88 -16.95
N VAL A 320 9.69 9.71 -16.32
CA VAL A 320 9.28 8.49 -17.04
C VAL A 320 7.87 8.63 -17.63
N LEU A 321 6.89 9.13 -16.87
CA LEU A 321 5.53 9.35 -17.38
C LEU A 321 5.51 10.34 -18.56
N ALA A 322 6.37 11.37 -18.53
CA ALA A 322 6.50 12.34 -19.60
C ALA A 322 7.07 11.71 -20.88
N ALA A 323 8.11 10.89 -20.76
CA ALA A 323 8.66 10.14 -21.89
C ALA A 323 7.64 9.15 -22.48
N LEU A 324 6.89 8.43 -21.63
CA LEU A 324 5.83 7.51 -22.08
C LEU A 324 4.70 8.26 -22.80
N LEU A 325 4.34 9.44 -22.31
CA LEU A 325 3.31 10.27 -22.92
C LEU A 325 3.77 10.82 -24.29
N ASP A 326 5.04 11.21 -24.42
CA ASP A 326 5.61 11.59 -25.72
C ASP A 326 5.64 10.42 -26.71
N ALA A 327 6.06 9.23 -26.26
CA ALA A 327 6.01 8.03 -27.10
C ALA A 327 4.57 7.73 -27.56
N ALA A 328 3.58 7.89 -26.68
CA ALA A 328 2.17 7.76 -27.05
C ALA A 328 1.75 8.80 -28.10
N ASP A 329 2.19 10.07 -27.99
CA ASP A 329 1.93 11.09 -29.01
C ASP A 329 2.56 10.73 -30.37
N ARG A 330 3.71 10.06 -30.36
CA ARG A 330 4.38 9.53 -31.58
C ARG A 330 3.67 8.31 -32.18
N GLY A 331 2.61 7.80 -31.55
CA GLY A 331 1.83 6.65 -32.01
C GLY A 331 2.29 5.29 -31.45
N VAL A 332 3.31 5.26 -30.59
CA VAL A 332 3.85 4.03 -29.98
C VAL A 332 2.81 3.40 -29.05
N LYS A 333 2.63 2.08 -29.13
CA LYS A 333 1.71 1.36 -28.24
C LYS A 333 2.34 1.19 -26.85
N VAL A 334 1.73 1.72 -25.81
CA VAL A 334 2.25 1.65 -24.44
C VAL A 334 1.39 0.72 -23.58
N SER A 335 2.00 -0.32 -23.01
CA SER A 335 1.33 -1.26 -22.10
C SER A 335 2.02 -1.26 -20.74
N ILE A 336 1.31 -0.87 -19.69
CA ILE A 336 1.84 -0.75 -18.34
C ILE A 336 1.11 -1.71 -17.40
N VAL A 337 1.84 -2.50 -16.62
CA VAL A 337 1.28 -3.30 -15.52
C VAL A 337 1.93 -2.92 -14.19
N THR A 338 1.09 -2.77 -13.16
CA THR A 338 1.54 -2.39 -11.80
C THR A 338 0.69 -3.06 -10.73
N ASP A 339 1.18 -3.10 -9.49
CA ASP A 339 0.52 -3.84 -8.41
C ASP A 339 -0.70 -3.10 -7.80
N GLY A 340 -1.63 -3.89 -7.28
CA GLY A 340 -2.85 -3.44 -6.62
C GLY A 340 -2.64 -2.63 -5.33
N VAL A 341 -1.51 -2.76 -4.64
CA VAL A 341 -1.18 -1.95 -3.45
C VAL A 341 -0.76 -0.53 -3.87
N PRO A 342 0.28 -0.32 -4.70
CA PRO A 342 0.60 0.98 -5.32
C PRO A 342 -0.58 1.64 -6.02
N TYR A 343 -1.47 0.85 -6.62
CA TYR A 343 -2.72 1.37 -7.18
C TYR A 343 -3.51 2.20 -6.16
N VAL A 344 -3.73 1.67 -4.95
CA VAL A 344 -4.52 2.36 -3.91
C VAL A 344 -3.74 3.50 -3.25
N THR A 345 -2.40 3.40 -3.19
CA THR A 345 -1.58 4.37 -2.45
C THR A 345 -1.02 5.50 -3.31
N SER A 346 -0.94 5.37 -4.63
CA SER A 346 -0.20 6.33 -5.47
C SER A 346 -0.82 6.62 -6.84
N ILE A 347 -1.61 5.69 -7.39
CA ILE A 347 -2.13 5.79 -8.77
C ILE A 347 -3.61 6.18 -8.80
N TRP A 348 -4.44 5.65 -7.90
CA TRP A 348 -5.89 5.85 -7.93
C TRP A 348 -6.24 7.33 -7.83
N GLY A 349 -6.91 7.84 -8.88
CA GLY A 349 -7.34 9.24 -8.96
C GLY A 349 -6.20 10.22 -9.25
N ASN A 350 -4.96 9.76 -9.40
CA ASN A 350 -3.82 10.63 -9.64
C ASN A 350 -3.86 11.17 -11.10
N PRO A 351 -3.85 12.51 -11.30
CA PRO A 351 -4.09 13.12 -12.60
C PRO A 351 -3.02 12.80 -13.64
N TYR A 352 -1.76 12.58 -13.25
CA TYR A 352 -0.68 12.25 -14.19
C TYR A 352 -0.88 10.85 -14.82
N PHE A 353 -1.26 9.86 -14.01
CA PHE A 353 -1.56 8.52 -14.50
C PHE A 353 -2.86 8.50 -15.32
N LEU A 354 -3.86 9.31 -14.95
CA LEU A 354 -5.09 9.46 -15.72
C LEU A 354 -4.85 10.14 -17.08
N ALA A 355 -3.94 11.12 -17.14
CA ALA A 355 -3.55 11.78 -18.39
C ALA A 355 -2.91 10.78 -19.37
N LEU A 356 -2.01 9.93 -18.87
CA LEU A 356 -1.40 8.87 -19.65
C LEU A 356 -2.42 7.79 -20.06
N ALA A 357 -3.24 7.30 -19.13
CA ALA A 357 -4.27 6.30 -19.43
C ALA A 357 -5.38 6.80 -20.38
N GLY A 358 -5.52 8.12 -20.52
CA GLY A 358 -6.49 8.76 -21.41
C GLY A 358 -6.11 8.70 -22.90
N GLN A 359 -4.84 8.42 -23.22
CA GLN A 359 -4.37 8.27 -24.60
C GLN A 359 -4.95 7.00 -25.24
N GLU A 360 -5.12 7.02 -26.56
CA GLU A 360 -5.80 5.95 -27.29
C GLU A 360 -4.96 4.66 -27.36
N ASN A 361 -3.67 4.80 -27.58
CA ASN A 361 -2.65 3.75 -27.71
C ASN A 361 -1.97 3.33 -26.39
N VAL A 362 -2.48 3.81 -25.25
CA VAL A 362 -1.96 3.46 -23.91
C VAL A 362 -2.93 2.53 -23.19
N GLU A 363 -2.46 1.44 -22.62
CA GLU A 363 -3.19 0.61 -21.66
C GLU A 363 -2.42 0.49 -20.35
N ILE A 364 -3.08 0.84 -19.23
CA ILE A 364 -2.54 0.59 -17.89
C ILE A 364 -3.42 -0.47 -17.23
N LYS A 365 -2.82 -1.56 -16.76
CA LYS A 365 -3.49 -2.60 -15.98
C LYS A 365 -2.92 -2.71 -14.57
N ILE A 366 -3.80 -3.01 -13.63
CA ILE A 366 -3.51 -3.22 -12.22
C ILE A 366 -3.60 -4.72 -11.93
N TYR A 367 -2.48 -5.32 -11.53
CA TYR A 367 -2.41 -6.68 -11.05
C TYR A 367 -3.04 -6.80 -9.66
N ASN A 368 -3.97 -7.73 -9.49
CA ASN A 368 -4.65 -8.06 -8.24
C ASN A 368 -5.05 -6.84 -7.38
N PRO A 369 -5.95 -5.95 -7.87
CA PRO A 369 -6.43 -4.81 -7.10
C PRO A 369 -7.03 -5.24 -5.75
N LEU A 370 -6.81 -4.43 -4.70
CA LEU A 370 -7.34 -4.74 -3.37
C LEU A 370 -8.87 -4.69 -3.35
N ARG A 371 -9.51 -5.84 -3.08
CA ARG A 371 -10.97 -5.99 -3.04
C ARG A 371 -11.43 -6.50 -1.68
N PHE A 372 -12.27 -5.73 -1.00
CA PHE A 372 -12.76 -6.09 0.33
C PHE A 372 -13.60 -7.38 0.34
N TRP A 373 -14.20 -7.77 -0.79
CA TRP A 373 -14.99 -9.00 -0.93
C TRP A 373 -14.17 -10.22 -1.41
N GLN A 374 -12.86 -10.07 -1.67
CA GLN A 374 -11.95 -11.18 -1.99
C GLN A 374 -10.71 -11.18 -1.07
N PRO A 375 -10.89 -11.18 0.27
CA PRO A 375 -9.78 -11.11 1.23
C PRO A 375 -8.75 -12.24 1.10
N TRP A 376 -9.16 -13.41 0.61
CA TRP A 376 -8.30 -14.57 0.38
C TRP A 376 -7.32 -14.43 -0.81
N LYS A 377 -7.41 -13.34 -1.60
CA LYS A 377 -6.47 -13.04 -2.69
C LYS A 377 -5.45 -11.97 -2.32
N LEU A 378 -5.53 -11.38 -1.11
CA LEU A 378 -4.83 -10.12 -0.81
C LEU A 378 -3.30 -10.25 -0.80
N MET A 379 -2.73 -11.45 -0.60
CA MET A 379 -1.28 -11.58 -0.39
C MET A 379 -0.47 -11.74 -1.67
N GLY A 380 -1.08 -12.18 -2.79
CA GLY A 380 -0.37 -12.29 -4.06
C GLY A 380 -0.14 -10.92 -4.70
N ARG A 381 1.13 -10.53 -4.92
CA ARG A 381 1.48 -9.23 -5.50
C ARG A 381 2.31 -9.41 -6.77
N LEU A 382 2.28 -8.39 -7.61
CA LEU A 382 3.19 -8.28 -8.76
C LEU A 382 4.52 -7.74 -8.23
N HIS A 383 5.61 -8.49 -8.32
CA HIS A 383 6.93 -7.99 -7.90
C HIS A 383 7.93 -7.91 -9.07
N ASP A 384 7.45 -7.94 -10.31
CA ASP A 384 8.29 -7.82 -11.50
C ASP A 384 8.72 -6.36 -11.73
N LYS A 385 9.92 -6.15 -12.27
CA LYS A 385 10.35 -4.86 -12.84
C LYS A 385 11.10 -5.06 -14.16
N TYR A 386 10.51 -4.59 -15.26
CA TYR A 386 11.15 -4.58 -16.57
C TYR A 386 10.52 -3.54 -17.50
N LEU A 387 11.31 -3.04 -18.44
CA LEU A 387 10.92 -2.15 -19.52
C LEU A 387 11.39 -2.76 -20.84
N ILE A 388 10.45 -3.11 -21.72
CA ILE A 388 10.75 -3.57 -23.08
C ILE A 388 10.43 -2.43 -24.04
N VAL A 389 11.33 -2.20 -24.99
CA VAL A 389 11.11 -1.28 -26.11
C VAL A 389 11.24 -2.06 -27.41
N ASP A 390 10.18 -2.02 -28.19
CA ASP A 390 10.04 -2.71 -29.46
C ASP A 390 10.41 -4.21 -29.33
N ARG A 391 11.13 -4.74 -30.32
CA ARG A 391 11.76 -6.07 -30.28
C ARG A 391 13.28 -6.00 -30.34
N SER A 392 13.85 -4.88 -29.87
CA SER A 392 15.28 -4.59 -29.98
C SER A 392 15.97 -4.57 -28.62
N MET A 393 15.28 -4.21 -27.53
CA MET A 393 15.93 -4.07 -26.23
C MET A 393 14.99 -4.10 -25.03
N TYR A 394 15.55 -4.44 -23.87
CA TYR A 394 14.84 -4.34 -22.60
C TYR A 394 15.78 -4.09 -21.42
N ILE A 395 15.22 -3.54 -20.34
CA ILE A 395 15.81 -3.48 -19.00
C ILE A 395 15.03 -4.41 -18.09
N LEU A 396 15.72 -5.19 -17.25
CA LEU A 396 15.13 -6.03 -16.21
C LEU A 396 15.92 -5.88 -14.92
N GLY A 397 15.27 -5.86 -13.76
CA GLY A 397 16.00 -5.78 -12.50
C GLY A 397 15.14 -5.58 -11.26
N GLY A 398 15.72 -4.90 -10.28
CA GLY A 398 15.12 -4.69 -8.95
C GLY A 398 14.44 -3.34 -8.76
N ARG A 399 14.66 -2.36 -9.65
CA ARG A 399 14.26 -0.96 -9.42
C ARG A 399 12.79 -0.67 -9.71
N ASN A 400 12.13 -0.05 -8.74
CA ASN A 400 10.82 0.57 -8.93
C ASN A 400 10.95 1.94 -9.61
N THR A 401 9.84 2.47 -10.14
CA THR A 401 9.83 3.71 -10.94
C THR A 401 9.46 4.93 -10.09
N TYR A 402 10.35 5.34 -9.18
CA TYR A 402 10.20 6.54 -8.35
C TYR A 402 11.53 6.94 -7.68
N ASP A 403 11.61 8.15 -7.12
CA ASP A 403 12.87 8.83 -6.69
C ASP A 403 13.72 7.99 -5.71
N PHE A 404 13.09 7.11 -4.94
CA PHE A 404 13.80 6.26 -3.98
C PHE A 404 14.70 5.20 -4.64
N PHE A 405 14.37 4.78 -5.87
CA PHE A 405 15.07 3.72 -6.61
C PHE A 405 15.64 4.22 -7.95
N LEU A 406 15.25 5.41 -8.41
CA LEU A 406 15.48 5.86 -9.77
C LEU A 406 15.83 7.34 -9.79
N GLY A 407 16.92 7.70 -10.48
CA GLY A 407 17.44 9.06 -10.55
C GLY A 407 18.24 9.51 -9.32
N ASP A 408 18.89 10.66 -9.46
CA ASP A 408 19.77 11.27 -8.45
C ASP A 408 19.10 12.42 -7.69
N GLN A 409 17.79 12.27 -7.47
CA GLN A 409 16.99 13.29 -6.80
C GLN A 409 17.41 13.44 -5.32
N PRO A 410 17.41 14.66 -4.76
CA PRO A 410 17.72 14.87 -3.35
C PRO A 410 16.78 14.07 -2.43
N GLY A 411 17.33 13.33 -1.48
CA GLY A 411 16.54 12.54 -0.55
C GLY A 411 17.25 11.26 -0.13
N TYR A 412 16.51 10.39 0.57
CA TYR A 412 17.00 9.05 0.86
C TYR A 412 16.87 8.20 -0.41
N GLN A 413 17.91 7.45 -0.77
CA GLN A 413 17.96 6.56 -1.94
C GLN A 413 18.12 5.10 -1.50
N ASN A 414 17.90 4.19 -2.45
CA ASN A 414 18.13 2.76 -2.31
C ASN A 414 18.95 2.30 -3.51
N TYR A 415 20.05 1.58 -3.27
CA TYR A 415 20.87 1.03 -4.34
C TYR A 415 20.33 -0.32 -4.80
N ASP A 416 20.24 -0.56 -6.10
CA ASP A 416 19.72 -1.81 -6.68
C ASP A 416 20.45 -2.12 -7.99
N TRP A 417 20.04 -3.16 -8.72
CA TRP A 417 20.64 -3.52 -10.01
C TRP A 417 19.57 -3.65 -11.08
N ASP A 418 19.94 -3.25 -12.29
CA ASP A 418 19.27 -3.68 -13.50
C ASP A 418 20.29 -4.24 -14.49
N ILE A 419 19.79 -4.94 -15.49
CA ILE A 419 20.52 -5.37 -16.68
C ILE A 419 19.79 -4.84 -17.91
N LEU A 420 20.53 -4.18 -18.80
CA LEU A 420 20.07 -3.78 -20.12
C LEU A 420 20.53 -4.83 -21.13
N VAL A 421 19.62 -5.25 -21.99
CA VAL A 421 19.86 -6.29 -23.00
C VAL A 421 19.45 -5.75 -24.37
N CYS A 422 20.38 -5.84 -25.31
CA CYS A 422 20.19 -5.56 -26.72
C CYS A 422 20.05 -6.88 -27.49
N VAL A 423 19.06 -6.94 -28.37
CA VAL A 423 18.69 -8.12 -29.13
C VAL A 423 18.88 -7.86 -30.62
N PRO A 424 19.52 -8.79 -31.35
CA PRO A 424 19.71 -8.62 -32.78
C PRO A 424 18.38 -8.67 -33.53
N GLU A 425 18.26 -7.80 -34.53
CA GLU A 425 17.04 -7.68 -35.32
C GLU A 425 16.64 -9.01 -35.97
N GLY A 426 15.35 -9.34 -35.94
CA GLY A 426 14.79 -10.53 -36.58
C GLY A 426 15.02 -11.86 -35.86
N LYS A 427 15.78 -11.89 -34.76
CA LYS A 427 16.00 -13.12 -33.99
C LYS A 427 14.81 -13.43 -33.06
N LYS A 428 14.29 -14.67 -33.14
CA LYS A 428 13.07 -15.10 -32.42
C LYS A 428 13.32 -15.93 -31.17
N ASP A 429 14.43 -16.65 -31.11
CA ASP A 429 14.81 -17.44 -29.91
C ASP A 429 15.75 -16.61 -29.05
N THR A 430 15.17 -15.70 -28.26
CA THR A 430 15.88 -14.68 -27.47
C THR A 430 15.29 -14.57 -26.07
N SER A 431 16.05 -14.01 -25.15
CA SER A 431 15.57 -13.71 -23.80
C SER A 431 14.44 -12.68 -23.80
N LEU A 432 14.43 -11.74 -24.76
CA LEU A 432 13.36 -10.76 -24.91
C LEU A 432 12.01 -11.44 -25.18
N GLU A 433 11.96 -12.45 -26.04
CA GLU A 433 10.70 -13.17 -26.29
C GLU A 433 10.25 -13.98 -25.05
N GLN A 434 11.19 -14.51 -24.25
CA GLN A 434 10.85 -15.13 -22.95
C GLN A 434 10.17 -14.13 -22.00
N VAL A 435 10.70 -12.89 -21.88
CA VAL A 435 10.11 -11.84 -21.04
C VAL A 435 8.75 -11.40 -21.59
N ARG A 436 8.59 -11.34 -22.92
CA ARG A 436 7.31 -11.00 -23.56
C ARG A 436 6.24 -12.07 -23.37
N ASP A 437 6.61 -13.34 -23.48
CA ASP A 437 5.71 -14.46 -23.22
C ASP A 437 5.27 -14.47 -21.76
N TYR A 438 6.20 -14.23 -20.85
CA TYR A 438 5.89 -14.03 -19.44
C TYR A 438 4.92 -12.85 -19.23
N PHE A 439 5.21 -11.68 -19.80
CA PHE A 439 4.32 -10.51 -19.75
C PHE A 439 2.91 -10.84 -20.25
N SER A 440 2.82 -11.54 -21.38
CA SER A 440 1.56 -11.97 -21.99
C SER A 440 0.75 -12.85 -21.03
N SER A 441 1.42 -13.72 -20.27
CA SER A 441 0.79 -14.55 -19.24
C SER A 441 0.17 -13.69 -18.12
N VAL A 442 0.91 -12.72 -17.58
CA VAL A 442 0.44 -11.79 -16.52
C VAL A 442 -0.66 -10.88 -17.05
N TRP A 443 -0.52 -10.35 -18.26
CA TRP A 443 -1.45 -9.40 -18.88
C TRP A 443 -2.85 -9.98 -19.10
N LYS A 444 -2.93 -11.30 -19.36
CA LYS A 444 -4.15 -12.03 -19.69
C LYS A 444 -4.87 -12.60 -18.47
N ILE A 445 -4.23 -12.67 -17.29
CA ILE A 445 -4.89 -13.23 -16.12
C ILE A 445 -6.14 -12.42 -15.73
N SER A 446 -7.15 -13.12 -15.20
CA SER A 446 -8.41 -12.49 -14.82
C SER A 446 -8.28 -11.48 -13.67
N ASP A 447 -7.21 -11.55 -12.88
CA ASP A 447 -6.93 -10.63 -11.77
C ASP A 447 -6.17 -9.36 -12.20
N CYS A 448 -5.79 -9.23 -13.47
CA CYS A 448 -5.17 -8.04 -14.04
C CYS A 448 -6.23 -7.15 -14.71
N LYS A 449 -6.41 -5.91 -14.24
CA LYS A 449 -7.58 -5.07 -14.57
C LYS A 449 -7.21 -3.72 -15.16
N LEU A 450 -7.89 -3.36 -16.25
CA LEU A 450 -7.71 -2.08 -16.94
C LEU A 450 -8.04 -0.89 -16.03
N TYR A 451 -7.20 0.15 -16.10
CA TYR A 451 -7.31 1.41 -15.36
C TYR A 451 -7.56 2.59 -16.30
N GLY A 452 -8.22 3.63 -15.78
CA GLY A 452 -8.21 4.98 -16.38
C GLY A 452 -9.01 5.18 -17.68
N LYS A 453 -9.63 4.14 -18.27
CA LYS A 453 -10.35 4.26 -19.56
C LYS A 453 -11.74 4.93 -19.51
N SER A 454 -12.17 5.47 -18.37
CA SER A 454 -13.47 6.18 -18.32
C SER A 454 -13.39 7.53 -19.04
N PRO A 455 -14.32 7.84 -19.98
CA PRO A 455 -14.33 9.12 -20.69
C PRO A 455 -14.46 10.35 -19.78
N ILE A 456 -15.01 10.18 -18.57
CA ILE A 456 -15.20 11.26 -17.59
C ILE A 456 -13.85 11.92 -17.23
N TRP A 457 -12.76 11.17 -17.20
CA TRP A 457 -11.46 11.70 -16.79
C TRP A 457 -10.88 12.70 -17.79
N LYS A 458 -11.18 12.57 -19.09
CA LYS A 458 -10.72 13.49 -20.14
C LYS A 458 -11.23 14.92 -19.95
N TRP A 459 -12.35 15.09 -19.25
CA TRP A 459 -12.96 16.39 -18.97
C TRP A 459 -12.51 17.00 -17.65
N ASN A 460 -11.77 16.26 -16.84
CA ASN A 460 -11.30 16.74 -15.54
C ASN A 460 -10.18 17.79 -15.73
N PRO A 461 -10.33 19.03 -15.20
CA PRO A 461 -9.31 20.06 -15.32
C PRO A 461 -7.93 19.65 -14.80
N SER A 462 -7.85 18.92 -13.68
CA SER A 462 -6.55 18.51 -13.13
C SER A 462 -5.82 17.51 -14.02
N VAL A 463 -6.56 16.66 -14.73
CA VAL A 463 -5.99 15.70 -15.71
C VAL A 463 -5.43 16.45 -16.92
N LYS A 464 -6.17 17.44 -17.44
CA LYS A 464 -5.68 18.29 -18.54
C LYS A 464 -4.43 19.09 -18.16
N THR A 465 -4.39 19.65 -16.95
CA THR A 465 -3.19 20.33 -16.44
C THR A 465 -2.01 19.37 -16.34
N ALA A 466 -2.21 18.18 -15.76
CA ALA A 466 -1.16 17.18 -15.63
C ALA A 466 -0.64 16.71 -17.00
N GLU A 467 -1.52 16.52 -17.99
CA GLU A 467 -1.13 16.21 -19.37
C GLU A 467 -0.22 17.29 -19.96
N GLY A 468 -0.61 18.57 -19.84
CA GLY A 468 0.21 19.70 -20.30
C GLY A 468 1.56 19.80 -19.58
N GLU A 469 1.59 19.51 -18.28
CA GLU A 469 2.82 19.46 -17.50
C GLU A 469 3.77 18.35 -17.95
N LEU A 470 3.27 17.15 -18.22
CA LEU A 470 4.09 16.05 -18.73
C LEU A 470 4.70 16.38 -20.10
N ARG A 471 3.90 16.96 -21.01
CA ARG A 471 4.40 17.41 -22.33
C ARG A 471 5.49 18.46 -22.21
N ARG A 472 5.31 19.44 -21.31
CA ARG A 472 6.33 20.45 -21.02
C ARG A 472 7.57 19.81 -20.40
N ARG A 473 7.39 18.91 -19.43
CA ARG A 473 8.49 18.21 -18.75
C ARG A 473 9.36 17.44 -19.72
N TYR A 474 8.78 16.74 -20.69
CA TYR A 474 9.56 16.03 -21.71
C TYR A 474 10.43 16.99 -22.54
N LYS A 475 9.89 18.15 -22.93
CA LYS A 475 10.65 19.20 -23.64
C LYS A 475 11.77 19.79 -22.78
N GLU A 476 11.55 19.93 -21.47
CA GLU A 476 12.58 20.37 -20.52
C GLU A 476 13.71 19.34 -20.46
N ILE A 477 13.39 18.04 -20.31
CA ILE A 477 14.39 16.95 -20.35
C ILE A 477 15.18 17.00 -21.65
N ALA A 478 14.53 17.16 -22.80
CA ALA A 478 15.19 17.25 -24.11
C ALA A 478 16.17 18.41 -24.24
N LYS A 479 15.91 19.49 -23.51
CA LYS A 479 16.76 20.68 -23.52
C LYS A 479 17.90 20.57 -22.51
N GLU A 480 17.62 20.04 -21.32
CA GLU A 480 18.58 19.93 -20.21
C GLU A 480 19.54 18.75 -20.41
N HIS A 481 19.03 17.65 -20.97
CA HIS A 481 19.73 16.38 -21.19
C HIS A 481 19.50 15.90 -22.63
N PRO A 482 20.01 16.62 -23.64
CA PRO A 482 19.84 16.22 -25.04
C PRO A 482 20.42 14.82 -25.29
N ASP A 483 21.50 14.49 -24.59
CA ASP A 483 22.12 13.18 -24.58
C ASP A 483 21.14 12.08 -24.20
N TRP A 484 20.21 12.27 -23.26
CA TRP A 484 19.24 11.23 -22.86
C TRP A 484 18.25 10.84 -23.95
N ILE A 485 18.12 11.62 -25.02
CA ILE A 485 17.08 11.40 -26.05
C ILE A 485 17.69 10.99 -27.39
N MET A 486 19.00 11.25 -27.57
CA MET A 486 19.73 10.86 -28.76
C MET A 486 19.80 9.34 -28.92
N GLU A 487 19.79 8.91 -30.18
CA GLU A 487 20.10 7.53 -30.56
C GLU A 487 21.50 7.16 -30.08
N LYS A 488 21.65 5.95 -29.55
CA LYS A 488 22.88 5.47 -28.93
C LYS A 488 23.17 4.06 -29.45
N ASP A 489 24.36 3.87 -29.98
CA ASP A 489 24.86 2.53 -30.27
C ASP A 489 25.38 1.91 -28.97
N TYR A 490 24.69 0.86 -28.51
CA TYR A 490 25.06 0.15 -27.28
C TYR A 490 26.20 -0.86 -27.48
N THR A 491 26.69 -1.05 -28.70
CA THR A 491 27.73 -2.05 -29.01
C THR A 491 29.01 -1.83 -28.20
N GLU A 492 29.36 -0.58 -27.90
CA GLU A 492 30.57 -0.25 -27.12
C GLU A 492 30.39 -0.38 -25.61
N GLU A 493 29.14 -0.35 -25.11
CA GLU A 493 28.84 -0.38 -23.67
C GLU A 493 28.27 -1.71 -23.19
N THR A 494 28.01 -2.63 -24.12
CA THR A 494 27.49 -3.97 -23.84
C THR A 494 28.51 -5.02 -24.19
N VAL A 495 28.35 -6.23 -23.66
CA VAL A 495 29.21 -7.39 -23.96
C VAL A 495 28.36 -8.54 -24.48
N GLU A 496 28.93 -9.39 -25.32
CA GLU A 496 28.22 -10.56 -25.84
C GLU A 496 27.91 -11.56 -24.72
N VAL A 497 26.77 -12.21 -24.86
CA VAL A 497 26.34 -13.32 -23.99
C VAL A 497 26.22 -14.59 -24.82
N LYS A 498 26.60 -15.72 -24.24
CA LYS A 498 26.48 -17.05 -24.87
C LYS A 498 25.07 -17.59 -24.75
N LYS A 499 24.41 -17.32 -23.63
CA LYS A 499 23.03 -17.70 -23.35
C LYS A 499 22.40 -16.74 -22.34
N MET A 500 21.10 -16.48 -22.51
CA MET A 500 20.28 -15.82 -21.51
C MET A 500 18.99 -16.62 -21.28
N THR A 501 18.70 -16.87 -20.01
CA THR A 501 17.56 -17.70 -19.59
C THR A 501 16.78 -16.98 -18.50
N LEU A 502 15.48 -16.81 -18.73
CA LEU A 502 14.55 -16.21 -17.79
C LEU A 502 13.98 -17.28 -16.85
N LEU A 503 14.09 -17.03 -15.55
CA LEU A 503 13.41 -17.78 -14.51
C LEU A 503 12.20 -16.98 -14.05
N SER A 504 11.07 -17.67 -13.84
CA SER A 504 9.84 -17.02 -13.38
C SER A 504 9.01 -17.91 -12.47
N ASN A 505 8.36 -17.30 -11.47
CA ASN A 505 7.37 -17.97 -10.66
C ASN A 505 6.01 -18.04 -11.36
N PRO A 506 5.12 -18.96 -10.96
CA PRO A 506 3.72 -18.94 -11.40
C PRO A 506 3.04 -17.57 -11.19
N THR A 507 2.19 -17.15 -12.11
CA THR A 507 1.67 -15.77 -12.14
C THR A 507 0.35 -15.54 -11.39
N HIS A 508 -0.31 -16.61 -10.91
CA HIS A 508 -1.60 -16.51 -10.20
C HIS A 508 -1.47 -15.92 -8.78
N VAL A 509 -2.56 -15.43 -8.20
CA VAL A 509 -2.57 -14.64 -6.93
C VAL A 509 -2.58 -15.45 -5.62
N TYR A 510 -2.40 -16.77 -5.72
CA TYR A 510 -2.45 -17.70 -4.59
C TYR A 510 -1.04 -18.12 -4.20
N ALA A 511 -0.88 -18.91 -3.14
CA ALA A 511 0.42 -19.49 -2.81
C ALA A 511 0.94 -20.32 -3.99
N LYS A 512 2.22 -20.13 -4.34
CA LYS A 512 2.88 -20.61 -5.55
C LYS A 512 3.90 -21.67 -5.22
N GLU A 513 4.21 -22.48 -6.21
CA GLU A 513 5.42 -23.29 -6.19
C GLU A 513 6.66 -22.38 -6.27
N PRO A 514 7.72 -22.61 -5.46
CA PRO A 514 8.88 -21.74 -5.40
C PRO A 514 9.90 -22.05 -6.52
N VAL A 515 9.46 -21.96 -7.78
CA VAL A 515 10.22 -22.37 -8.97
C VAL A 515 11.54 -21.62 -9.08
N VAL A 516 11.51 -20.28 -9.02
CA VAL A 516 12.73 -19.46 -9.16
C VAL A 516 13.76 -19.80 -8.09
N PHE A 517 13.33 -19.92 -6.83
CA PHE A 517 14.22 -20.28 -5.72
C PHE A 517 14.85 -21.65 -5.93
N TYR A 518 14.05 -22.64 -6.35
CA TYR A 518 14.52 -23.99 -6.62
C TYR A 518 15.54 -24.00 -7.76
N GLU A 519 15.23 -23.43 -8.91
CA GLU A 519 16.15 -23.43 -10.07
C GLU A 519 17.45 -22.67 -9.78
N MET A 520 17.37 -21.54 -9.07
CA MET A 520 18.56 -20.81 -8.62
C MET A 520 19.44 -21.67 -7.70
N THR A 521 18.85 -22.31 -6.68
CA THR A 521 19.63 -23.11 -5.72
C THR A 521 20.17 -24.39 -6.34
N GLU A 522 19.43 -25.05 -7.24
CA GLU A 522 19.94 -26.18 -8.01
C GLU A 522 21.11 -25.79 -8.91
N LEU A 523 21.05 -24.60 -9.53
CA LEU A 523 22.15 -24.07 -10.33
C LEU A 523 23.39 -23.77 -9.46
N MET A 524 23.22 -23.14 -8.30
CA MET A 524 24.30 -22.84 -7.35
C MET A 524 24.96 -24.11 -6.78
N LYS A 525 24.20 -25.21 -6.63
CA LYS A 525 24.77 -26.50 -6.22
C LYS A 525 25.78 -27.05 -7.21
N GLN A 526 25.64 -26.73 -8.51
CA GLN A 526 26.57 -27.14 -9.56
C GLN A 526 27.88 -26.33 -9.59
N ALA A 527 28.00 -25.28 -8.78
CA ALA A 527 29.20 -24.46 -8.77
C ALA A 527 30.43 -25.26 -8.31
N ASP A 528 31.56 -25.05 -8.99
CA ASP A 528 32.85 -25.70 -8.72
C ASP A 528 33.76 -24.88 -7.79
N HIS A 529 33.65 -23.55 -7.81
CA HIS A 529 34.61 -22.66 -7.17
C HIS A 529 33.94 -21.61 -6.28
N GLU A 530 32.96 -20.87 -6.78
CA GLU A 530 32.34 -19.76 -6.05
C GLU A 530 30.86 -19.54 -6.37
N VAL A 531 30.11 -19.10 -5.37
CA VAL A 531 28.79 -18.48 -5.51
C VAL A 531 28.77 -17.20 -4.67
N LEU A 532 28.65 -16.07 -5.33
CA LEU A 532 28.50 -14.76 -4.69
C LEU A 532 27.08 -14.27 -4.92
N PHE A 533 26.39 -13.81 -3.88
CA PHE A 533 25.04 -13.29 -4.09
C PHE A 533 24.62 -12.24 -3.09
N HIS A 534 23.85 -11.27 -3.58
CA HIS A 534 23.39 -10.13 -2.82
C HIS A 534 21.87 -10.14 -2.72
N THR A 535 21.34 -9.85 -1.53
CA THR A 535 19.91 -9.79 -1.29
C THR A 535 19.56 -8.81 -0.17
N PRO A 536 18.46 -8.01 -0.28
CA PRO A 536 18.09 -7.07 0.77
C PRO A 536 17.66 -7.73 2.09
N TYR A 537 17.04 -8.92 1.99
CA TYR A 537 16.37 -9.60 3.10
C TYR A 537 16.62 -11.11 3.03
N ILE A 538 16.75 -11.73 4.20
CA ILE A 538 16.85 -13.19 4.35
C ILE A 538 15.74 -13.63 5.30
N ILE A 539 14.70 -14.26 4.75
CA ILE A 539 13.52 -14.70 5.52
C ILE A 539 13.10 -16.09 5.03
N CYS A 540 13.75 -17.12 5.54
CA CYS A 540 13.59 -18.48 5.05
C CYS A 540 12.66 -19.35 5.93
N ASN A 541 11.94 -20.28 5.31
CA ASN A 541 11.41 -21.45 6.01
C ASN A 541 12.50 -22.54 6.11
N ASP A 542 12.18 -23.64 6.80
CA ASP A 542 13.13 -24.73 7.00
C ASP A 542 13.56 -25.42 5.68
N TRP A 543 12.73 -25.41 4.64
CA TRP A 543 13.11 -25.98 3.33
C TRP A 543 14.12 -25.09 2.62
N MET A 544 13.88 -23.78 2.57
CA MET A 544 14.81 -22.80 1.99
C MET A 544 16.16 -22.81 2.74
N MET A 545 16.14 -22.95 4.07
CA MET A 545 17.37 -23.10 4.86
C MET A 545 18.13 -24.37 4.49
N ARG A 546 17.43 -25.52 4.32
CA ARG A 546 18.08 -26.76 3.86
C ARG A 546 18.67 -26.64 2.47
N GLN A 547 17.98 -25.97 1.55
CA GLN A 547 18.53 -25.70 0.21
C GLN A 547 19.80 -24.85 0.27
N LEU A 548 19.86 -23.87 1.18
CA LEU A 548 21.08 -23.09 1.40
C LEU A 548 22.22 -23.94 2.01
N VAL A 549 21.91 -24.87 2.92
CA VAL A 549 22.90 -25.86 3.41
C VAL A 549 23.45 -26.68 2.24
N GLU A 550 22.58 -27.22 1.38
CA GLU A 550 22.98 -28.00 0.20
C GLU A 550 23.84 -27.17 -0.78
N VAL A 551 23.54 -25.89 -0.95
CA VAL A 551 24.38 -24.97 -1.75
C VAL A 551 25.77 -24.79 -1.13
N CYS A 552 25.89 -24.84 0.20
CA CYS A 552 27.15 -24.67 0.91
C CYS A 552 27.94 -25.98 1.09
N GLU A 553 27.46 -27.10 0.57
CA GLU A 553 28.22 -28.36 0.59
C GLU A 553 29.43 -28.30 -0.36
N GLY A 554 30.53 -28.93 0.05
CA GLY A 554 31.77 -29.00 -0.73
C GLY A 554 32.82 -27.94 -0.35
N GLU A 555 33.89 -27.86 -1.13
CA GLU A 555 35.04 -26.96 -0.91
C GLU A 555 34.98 -25.73 -1.83
N LYS A 556 33.85 -25.00 -1.81
CA LYS A 556 33.63 -23.79 -2.63
C LYS A 556 33.36 -22.55 -1.78
N GLU A 557 33.70 -21.38 -2.31
CA GLU A 557 33.44 -20.11 -1.64
C GLU A 557 31.98 -19.70 -1.83
N ILE A 558 31.20 -19.67 -0.76
CA ILE A 558 29.82 -19.19 -0.77
C ILE A 558 29.70 -17.93 0.08
N ARG A 559 29.42 -16.79 -0.56
CA ARG A 559 29.31 -15.49 0.11
C ARG A 559 27.99 -14.81 -0.19
N MET A 560 27.34 -14.34 0.88
CA MET A 560 26.07 -13.63 0.80
C MET A 560 26.18 -12.24 1.42
N MET A 561 25.86 -11.18 0.67
CA MET A 561 25.73 -9.84 1.21
C MET A 561 24.27 -9.47 1.46
N THR A 562 23.98 -8.94 2.65
CA THR A 562 22.68 -8.36 3.01
C THR A 562 22.86 -7.11 3.85
N ASN A 563 21.78 -6.36 4.16
CA ASN A 563 21.90 -5.21 5.04
C ASN A 563 22.16 -5.62 6.49
N SER A 564 23.01 -4.87 7.19
CA SER A 564 23.07 -4.93 8.65
C SER A 564 21.69 -4.62 9.27
N VAL A 565 21.41 -5.13 10.48
CA VAL A 565 20.16 -4.82 11.20
C VAL A 565 19.98 -3.31 11.39
N ALA A 566 21.09 -2.57 11.58
CA ALA A 566 21.08 -1.13 11.74
C ALA A 566 20.78 -0.39 10.43
N ASN A 567 21.32 -0.86 9.30
CA ASN A 567 21.16 -0.26 7.97
C ASN A 567 19.82 -0.59 7.30
N ASN A 568 19.26 -1.78 7.58
CA ASN A 568 18.14 -2.33 6.84
C ASN A 568 16.88 -1.41 6.88
N GLY A 569 16.42 -0.93 5.73
CA GLY A 569 15.25 -0.06 5.62
C GLY A 569 13.93 -0.76 5.96
N ASN A 570 13.87 -2.10 5.85
CA ASN A 570 12.69 -2.90 6.15
C ASN A 570 12.75 -3.46 7.59
N PRO A 571 11.83 -3.06 8.48
CA PRO A 571 11.86 -3.50 9.86
C PRO A 571 11.53 -4.99 10.05
N PHE A 572 10.81 -5.63 9.11
CA PHE A 572 10.53 -7.06 9.14
C PHE A 572 11.76 -7.88 8.74
N GLY A 573 12.44 -7.50 7.66
CA GLY A 573 13.71 -8.10 7.25
C GLY A 573 14.77 -7.97 8.35
N ALA A 574 14.90 -6.78 8.95
CA ALA A 574 15.81 -6.56 10.07
C ALA A 574 15.49 -7.43 11.30
N MET A 575 14.20 -7.61 11.61
CA MET A 575 13.73 -8.44 12.72
C MET A 575 14.02 -9.91 12.48
N ASP A 576 13.64 -10.45 11.32
CA ASP A 576 13.79 -11.88 11.07
C ASP A 576 15.25 -12.29 10.87
N TYR A 577 16.03 -11.46 10.17
CA TYR A 577 17.48 -11.66 10.06
C TYR A 577 18.12 -11.71 11.45
N ARG A 578 17.86 -10.71 12.32
CA ARG A 578 18.40 -10.71 13.68
C ARG A 578 18.01 -11.96 14.48
N ARG A 579 16.78 -12.45 14.32
CA ARG A 579 16.27 -13.62 15.04
C ARG A 579 16.90 -14.93 14.56
N ASN A 580 17.19 -15.05 13.27
CA ASN A 580 17.65 -16.31 12.66
C ASN A 580 19.11 -16.26 12.20
N ARG A 581 19.85 -15.19 12.53
CA ARG A 581 21.25 -14.99 12.13
C ARG A 581 22.13 -16.20 12.41
N GLY A 582 22.05 -16.78 13.61
CA GLY A 582 22.75 -18.00 13.97
C GLY A 582 22.46 -19.16 13.02
N LYS A 583 21.18 -19.41 12.72
CA LYS A 583 20.77 -20.47 11.79
C LYS A 583 21.29 -20.25 10.37
N ILE A 584 21.44 -19.00 9.94
CA ILE A 584 22.01 -18.67 8.61
C ILE A 584 23.51 -18.92 8.62
N ILE A 585 24.21 -18.52 9.68
CA ILE A 585 25.64 -18.82 9.85
C ILE A 585 25.86 -20.34 9.85
N ASP A 586 25.00 -21.10 10.53
CA ASP A 586 25.06 -22.56 10.62
C ASP A 586 24.89 -23.27 9.26
N THR A 587 24.42 -22.58 8.20
CA THR A 587 24.39 -23.19 6.86
C THR A 587 25.75 -23.27 6.20
N GLY A 588 26.76 -22.56 6.71
CA GLY A 588 28.10 -22.49 6.12
C GLY A 588 28.32 -21.28 5.18
N VAL A 589 27.30 -20.44 4.95
CA VAL A 589 27.46 -19.25 4.11
C VAL A 589 28.28 -18.17 4.82
N GLN A 590 29.23 -17.55 4.13
CA GLN A 590 29.92 -16.36 4.64
C GLN A 590 29.01 -15.14 4.47
N ILE A 591 28.50 -14.59 5.58
CA ILE A 591 27.64 -13.41 5.55
C ILE A 591 28.47 -12.12 5.57
N MET A 592 28.08 -11.17 4.72
CA MET A 592 28.57 -9.80 4.66
C MET A 592 27.41 -8.84 4.96
N GLU A 593 27.51 -8.03 6.02
CA GLU A 593 26.47 -7.08 6.41
C GLU A 593 26.79 -5.67 5.90
N TYR A 594 26.14 -5.23 4.82
CA TYR A 594 26.26 -3.87 4.30
C TYR A 594 25.79 -2.83 5.32
N ASP A 595 26.65 -1.85 5.62
CA ASP A 595 26.46 -0.92 6.72
C ASP A 595 26.88 0.53 6.39
N ASP A 596 26.59 0.99 5.16
CA ASP A 596 27.02 2.32 4.67
C ASP A 596 26.00 3.46 4.92
N GLY A 597 24.86 3.18 5.55
CA GLY A 597 23.85 4.18 5.95
C GLY A 597 22.77 4.45 4.92
N VAL A 598 23.02 4.12 3.65
CA VAL A 598 22.02 4.03 2.59
C VAL A 598 21.52 2.59 2.51
N SER A 599 20.23 2.36 2.30
CA SER A 599 19.73 0.99 2.17
C SER A 599 20.28 0.38 0.89
N TYR A 600 20.65 -0.89 0.97
CA TYR A 600 21.05 -1.68 -0.18
C TYR A 600 19.94 -2.66 -0.54
N HIS A 601 19.57 -2.73 -1.82
CA HIS A 601 18.42 -3.50 -2.28
C HIS A 601 18.75 -4.43 -3.45
N GLY A 602 20.02 -4.67 -3.72
CA GLY A 602 20.44 -5.51 -4.84
C GLY A 602 19.96 -6.96 -4.74
N LYS A 603 19.53 -7.52 -5.88
CA LYS A 603 19.03 -8.88 -6.04
C LYS A 603 19.74 -9.53 -7.21
N CYS A 604 20.89 -10.13 -6.91
CA CYS A 604 21.79 -10.64 -7.92
C CYS A 604 22.67 -11.75 -7.38
N PHE A 605 23.22 -12.54 -8.28
CA PHE A 605 24.20 -13.57 -7.96
C PHE A 605 25.19 -13.78 -9.11
N THR A 606 26.34 -14.36 -8.80
CA THR A 606 27.31 -14.87 -9.77
C THR A 606 27.76 -16.27 -9.39
N ILE A 607 28.12 -17.07 -10.40
CA ILE A 607 28.60 -18.45 -10.23
C ILE A 607 29.87 -18.64 -11.07
N ASP A 608 30.94 -19.09 -10.43
CA ASP A 608 32.23 -19.49 -11.03
C ASP A 608 32.81 -18.48 -12.03
N GLY A 609 32.62 -17.19 -11.80
CA GLY A 609 33.06 -16.12 -12.71
C GLY A 609 32.45 -16.20 -14.12
N ARG A 610 31.41 -17.00 -14.34
CA ARG A 610 30.81 -17.28 -15.65
C ARG A 610 29.35 -16.87 -15.77
N LEU A 611 28.52 -17.20 -14.78
CA LEU A 611 27.10 -16.86 -14.80
C LEU A 611 26.84 -15.61 -13.95
N THR A 612 25.95 -14.75 -14.46
CA THR A 612 25.39 -13.60 -13.71
C THR A 612 23.87 -13.68 -13.71
N GLY A 613 23.26 -13.62 -12.53
CA GLY A 613 21.81 -13.51 -12.34
C GLY A 613 21.41 -12.15 -11.80
N ILE A 614 20.45 -11.47 -12.43
CA ILE A 614 19.87 -10.19 -11.94
C ILE A 614 18.34 -10.24 -12.08
N GLY A 615 17.61 -9.70 -11.09
CA GLY A 615 16.15 -9.63 -11.19
C GLY A 615 15.46 -9.05 -9.96
N SER A 616 14.24 -9.52 -9.71
CA SER A 616 13.36 -9.00 -8.67
C SER A 616 13.27 -9.87 -7.41
N PHE A 617 13.85 -11.07 -7.44
CA PHE A 617 13.70 -12.09 -6.40
C PHE A 617 14.51 -11.76 -5.12
N ASN A 618 13.83 -11.62 -3.99
CA ASN A 618 14.47 -11.53 -2.67
C ASN A 618 14.65 -12.92 -2.06
N TRP A 619 15.63 -13.11 -1.16
CA TRP A 619 15.83 -14.39 -0.47
C TRP A 619 14.84 -14.58 0.69
N ASP A 620 13.54 -14.47 0.40
CA ASP A 620 12.44 -14.53 1.36
C ASP A 620 11.28 -15.44 0.92
N MET A 621 10.42 -15.79 1.87
CA MET A 621 9.25 -16.64 1.62
C MET A 621 8.22 -15.94 0.74
N ARG A 622 8.14 -14.62 0.78
CA ARG A 622 7.23 -13.84 -0.04
C ARG A 622 7.56 -13.95 -1.54
N SER A 623 8.81 -13.71 -1.93
CA SER A 623 9.30 -13.91 -3.29
C SER A 623 9.15 -15.38 -3.69
N ALA A 624 9.47 -16.32 -2.81
CA ALA A 624 9.36 -17.74 -3.12
C ALA A 624 7.91 -18.22 -3.34
N TYR A 625 6.94 -17.77 -2.53
CA TYR A 625 5.62 -18.41 -2.48
C TYR A 625 4.44 -17.49 -2.83
N LEU A 626 4.60 -16.17 -2.89
CA LEU A 626 3.47 -15.25 -2.98
C LEU A 626 3.55 -14.33 -4.19
N ASP A 627 4.73 -13.78 -4.43
CA ASP A 627 4.91 -12.73 -5.42
C ASP A 627 5.25 -13.31 -6.79
N THR A 628 4.87 -12.57 -7.83
CA THR A 628 5.44 -12.84 -9.15
C THR A 628 6.89 -12.39 -9.10
N GLU A 629 7.80 -13.19 -9.64
CA GLU A 629 9.22 -12.88 -9.56
C GLU A 629 9.91 -13.32 -10.83
N LEU A 630 10.95 -12.58 -11.20
CA LEU A 630 11.79 -12.84 -12.35
C LEU A 630 13.27 -12.81 -11.94
N MET A 631 14.05 -13.71 -12.51
CA MET A 631 15.51 -13.66 -12.50
C MET A 631 16.02 -13.97 -13.90
N LEU A 632 16.87 -13.10 -14.44
CA LEU A 632 17.52 -13.31 -15.73
C LEU A 632 18.94 -13.78 -15.49
N VAL A 633 19.28 -14.96 -16.01
CA VAL A 633 20.60 -15.57 -15.89
C VAL A 633 21.32 -15.46 -17.22
N ALA A 634 22.52 -14.89 -17.22
CA ALA A 634 23.37 -14.67 -18.38
C ALA A 634 24.66 -15.48 -18.27
N ASP A 635 25.00 -16.23 -19.33
CA ASP A 635 26.31 -16.90 -19.50
C ASP A 635 27.26 -15.98 -20.26
N SER A 636 28.15 -15.33 -19.52
CA SER A 636 29.18 -14.42 -20.06
C SER A 636 30.25 -14.18 -19.00
N GLU A 637 31.48 -14.63 -19.28
CA GLU A 637 32.60 -14.42 -18.37
C GLU A 637 32.91 -12.93 -18.17
N GLU A 638 32.85 -12.13 -19.23
CA GLU A 638 33.15 -10.70 -19.16
C GLU A 638 32.07 -9.93 -18.37
N LEU A 639 30.78 -10.22 -18.61
CA LEU A 639 29.70 -9.60 -17.84
C LEU A 639 29.82 -9.97 -16.35
N THR A 640 30.16 -11.22 -16.06
CA THR A 640 30.32 -11.72 -14.69
C THR A 640 31.54 -11.12 -14.01
N ARG A 641 32.64 -10.90 -14.74
CA ARG A 641 33.80 -10.16 -14.24
C ARG A 641 33.42 -8.73 -13.86
N GLN A 642 32.67 -8.02 -14.71
CA GLN A 642 32.19 -6.66 -14.41
C GLN A 642 31.25 -6.64 -13.20
N MET A 643 30.36 -7.64 -13.11
CA MET A 643 29.44 -7.79 -11.99
C MET A 643 30.18 -8.02 -10.67
N ASN A 644 31.14 -8.96 -10.63
CA ASN A 644 31.96 -9.23 -9.45
C ASN A 644 32.73 -7.98 -9.01
N GLN A 645 33.28 -7.20 -9.95
CA GLN A 645 33.94 -5.93 -9.63
C GLN A 645 32.98 -4.90 -9.03
N ALA A 646 31.76 -4.81 -9.56
CA ALA A 646 30.74 -3.91 -9.03
C ALA A 646 30.22 -4.35 -7.65
N MET A 647 30.02 -5.66 -7.45
CA MET A 647 29.64 -6.24 -6.15
C MET A 647 30.70 -5.97 -5.08
N ALA A 648 31.98 -6.15 -5.41
CA ALA A 648 33.10 -5.92 -4.50
C ALA A 648 33.10 -4.49 -3.90
N LYS A 649 32.72 -3.46 -4.68
CA LYS A 649 32.61 -2.07 -4.20
C LYS A 649 31.60 -1.91 -3.05
N TYR A 650 30.51 -2.69 -3.07
CA TYR A 650 29.53 -2.70 -1.98
C TYR A 650 30.00 -3.57 -0.81
N GLU A 651 30.60 -4.72 -1.09
CA GLU A 651 31.17 -5.60 -0.06
C GLU A 651 32.31 -4.92 0.71
N GLU A 652 33.04 -3.99 0.08
CA GLU A 652 34.06 -3.19 0.75
C GLU A 652 33.54 -2.43 1.97
N LYS A 653 32.26 -2.01 1.90
CA LYS A 653 31.51 -1.27 2.91
C LYS A 653 30.70 -2.19 3.83
N ALA A 654 30.80 -3.50 3.65
CA ALA A 654 30.12 -4.49 4.47
C ALA A 654 31.00 -4.97 5.64
N LEU A 655 30.35 -5.42 6.70
CA LEU A 655 30.97 -6.04 7.87
C LEU A 655 31.00 -7.55 7.65
N LYS A 656 32.17 -8.17 7.69
CA LYS A 656 32.29 -9.63 7.58
C LYS A 656 31.86 -10.27 8.88
N VAL A 657 30.84 -11.13 8.83
CA VAL A 657 30.30 -11.81 10.01
C VAL A 657 31.18 -13.01 10.35
N VAL A 658 31.62 -13.12 11.61
CA VAL A 658 32.38 -14.28 12.12
C VAL A 658 31.46 -15.22 12.89
N ASP A 659 30.63 -14.65 13.77
CA ASP A 659 29.59 -15.37 14.50
C ASP A 659 28.45 -14.43 14.90
N GLU A 660 27.50 -14.93 15.69
CA GLU A 660 26.33 -14.18 16.15
C GLU A 660 26.64 -12.85 16.86
N SER A 661 27.86 -12.67 17.36
CA SER A 661 28.28 -11.50 18.15
C SER A 661 29.51 -10.77 17.63
N ARG A 662 30.32 -11.42 16.78
CA ARG A 662 31.61 -10.90 16.31
C ARG A 662 31.61 -10.64 14.80
N TYR A 663 32.37 -9.60 14.46
CA TYR A 663 32.70 -9.22 13.09
C TYR A 663 34.21 -9.25 12.90
N ASP A 664 34.64 -9.59 11.70
CA ASP A 664 36.00 -9.36 11.23
C ASP A 664 36.03 -7.97 10.57
N LEU A 665 36.55 -6.99 11.32
CA LEU A 665 36.48 -5.57 10.96
C LEU A 665 37.78 -5.13 10.29
N LYS A 666 37.65 -4.40 9.19
CA LYS A 666 38.77 -3.68 8.58
C LYS A 666 39.24 -2.54 9.49
N GLU A 667 40.48 -2.09 9.32
CA GLU A 667 41.03 -0.96 10.07
C GLU A 667 40.14 0.28 9.94
N GLY A 668 39.75 0.88 11.07
CA GLY A 668 38.86 2.04 11.12
C GLY A 668 37.36 1.75 10.95
N GLN A 669 36.97 0.54 10.56
CA GLN A 669 35.56 0.15 10.39
C GLN A 669 34.88 -0.03 11.75
N LYS A 670 33.67 0.53 11.91
CA LYS A 670 32.86 0.38 13.12
C LYS A 670 31.41 0.06 12.77
N PRO A 671 30.82 -1.01 13.33
CA PRO A 671 29.41 -1.31 13.14
C PRO A 671 28.52 -0.17 13.61
N ARG A 672 27.50 0.17 12.83
CA ARG A 672 26.50 1.17 13.19
C ARG A 672 25.69 0.69 14.38
N LYS A 673 25.48 1.61 15.33
CA LYS A 673 24.62 1.35 16.47
C LYS A 673 23.16 1.36 16.03
N LEU A 674 22.43 0.34 16.45
CA LEU A 674 20.98 0.29 16.29
C LEU A 674 20.34 1.38 17.17
N SER A 675 19.56 2.27 16.58
CA SER A 675 18.85 3.31 17.35
C SER A 675 17.79 2.70 18.28
N ASP A 676 17.58 3.31 19.45
CA ASP A 676 16.61 2.83 20.44
C ASP A 676 15.20 2.69 19.86
N LYS A 677 14.80 3.64 19.00
CA LYS A 677 13.53 3.62 18.29
C LYS A 677 13.40 2.40 17.37
N LYS A 678 14.46 2.07 16.62
CA LYS A 678 14.47 0.91 15.73
C LYS A 678 14.54 -0.40 16.52
N ALA A 679 15.35 -0.45 17.58
CA ALA A 679 15.42 -1.59 18.50
C ALA A 679 14.06 -1.90 19.14
N PHE A 680 13.34 -0.88 19.61
CA PHE A 680 11.99 -1.02 20.16
C PHE A 680 11.01 -1.55 19.12
N ARG A 681 11.01 -0.99 17.89
CA ARG A 681 10.16 -1.46 16.79
C ARG A 681 10.42 -2.93 16.46
N ILE A 682 11.68 -3.31 16.31
CA ILE A 682 12.06 -4.70 16.03
C ILE A 682 11.57 -5.63 17.16
N LYS A 683 11.74 -5.25 18.42
CA LYS A 683 11.26 -6.05 19.56
C LYS A 683 9.74 -6.23 19.57
N VAL A 684 8.98 -5.19 19.24
CA VAL A 684 7.51 -5.27 19.13
C VAL A 684 7.12 -6.17 17.96
N LEU A 685 7.76 -6.02 16.80
CA LEU A 685 7.49 -6.87 15.63
C LEU A 685 7.85 -8.33 15.89
N ASP A 686 8.91 -8.62 16.64
CA ASP A 686 9.30 -9.98 16.98
C ASP A 686 8.26 -10.68 17.87
N ILE A 687 7.64 -9.95 18.80
CA ILE A 687 6.59 -10.50 19.67
C ILE A 687 5.30 -10.77 18.88
N PHE A 688 4.90 -9.84 18.00
CA PHE A 688 3.56 -9.85 17.38
C PHE A 688 3.53 -10.27 15.91
N GLY A 689 4.67 -10.32 15.22
CA GLY A 689 4.77 -10.51 13.77
C GLY A 689 5.40 -11.83 13.36
N SER A 690 6.24 -12.45 14.20
CA SER A 690 6.99 -13.66 13.80
C SER A 690 6.11 -14.88 13.48
N TRP A 691 4.90 -14.97 14.04
CA TRP A 691 3.96 -16.04 13.69
C TRP A 691 3.43 -15.90 12.25
N ALA A 692 3.45 -14.70 11.67
CA ALA A 692 2.99 -14.39 10.33
C ALA A 692 4.14 -14.33 9.30
N ARG A 693 5.33 -14.83 9.66
CA ARG A 693 6.53 -14.76 8.81
C ARG A 693 6.40 -15.43 7.45
N PHE A 694 5.52 -16.42 7.32
CA PHE A 694 5.25 -17.07 6.03
C PHE A 694 4.63 -16.13 4.98
N LEU A 695 4.23 -14.91 5.36
CA LEU A 695 3.77 -13.86 4.45
C LEU A 695 4.82 -12.81 4.07
N MET A 696 6.00 -12.91 4.69
CA MET A 696 7.06 -11.92 4.66
C MET A 696 8.26 -12.36 3.85
#